data_AF-A0A077QQ07-F1
#
_entry.id   AF-A0A077QQ07-F1
#
_cell.length_a   1.000
_cell.length_b   1.000
_cell.length_c   1.000
_cell.angle_alpha   90.00
_cell.angle_beta   90.00
_cell.angle_gamma   90.00
#
_symmetry.space_group_name_H-M   'P 1'
#
loop_
_entity.id
_entity.type
_entity.pdbx_description
1 polymer ?
#
loop_
_entity_poly.entity_id
_entity_poly.type
_entity_poly.pdbx_seq_one_letter_code
_entity_poly.pdbx_strand_id
1 'polypeptide(L)'
;MNGSNLQLFWEIASSNQDSRLASANQLVEELLSQQDLLTSSSSSSKITLDLPTTEEAMEQDSSDDQDQSNALVVDDHEAEAVEEALGNRTVADLMYALRRLLRGLASPRESSRLGFAVVLTELLSHINYAITAKEVLTLILKYSNPQVAASRQEQKDFMFAKLFGVMSLVQSNLLVQPSATISEFKRSMRILISLSSDKPWMAESCAWIMVSAIAQLQHQDVQISWAQAAQSWMTAQISSTKELSPEKLAVMLQLSHGAGADFFHNVALPSMHKEHPLSTANLPQVARVLKEAIASENEATAAGGARSRWQAKIHFVWDLIMEIYFDEASAAETRISSFPDFYRVVVDDTLFAAASSHDRKSWGFQVFQRALPRANDADKPMLFTPNFMRTLINQLGNHDRLLHRAAVKSTQAIQDVVKEQPHLGFVLVTQLIGKNGHQNFDSITKTKTVEHVLSSLDIDRVREYVKHLGDIICQGVQTEDTDEIAEITNRRKWALDQLLFLVRTPTVPKDDQLVVDILTFLAAHSYFTMQRPLKKRFLLEHLPAPPFSDSLKQITRSRFLSSVSELAKQAPASSASAGKKAPGLAHDGQLWLTKAHDILLSLEKDKCFKSIFDHDDEIAAKLADGVKCLDKVRKFEAKTADADIKERARAFQSLLLSALLVSADAADGASDLVEPLSACADKLFPASTAAARKGKQSAEEDGISGIELLCDCLLSFLELSSAFLRTSATNAFEAFSQDMTKESMGLLLSHLRTADE
;
A
#
# COMPACT_ATOMS: atom_id res chain seq x y z
N MET A 1 34.05 -39.81 17.66
CA MET A 1 33.00 -39.35 16.74
C MET A 1 32.31 -40.53 16.12
N ASN A 2 31.01 -40.67 16.40
CA ASN A 2 30.13 -41.56 15.65
C ASN A 2 30.14 -41.18 14.16
N GLY A 3 30.08 -42.16 13.26
CA GLY A 3 30.02 -41.91 11.80
C GLY A 3 28.84 -41.04 11.37
N SER A 4 27.75 -41.05 12.15
CA SER A 4 26.56 -40.19 12.00
C SER A 4 26.88 -38.69 12.13
N ASN A 5 27.63 -38.29 13.16
CA ASN A 5 27.98 -36.88 13.40
C ASN A 5 28.80 -36.26 12.26
N LEU A 6 29.70 -37.04 11.65
CA LEU A 6 30.49 -36.56 10.52
C LEU A 6 29.63 -36.28 9.28
N GLN A 7 28.57 -37.06 9.07
CA GLN A 7 27.62 -36.84 7.96
C GLN A 7 26.86 -35.52 8.15
N LEU A 8 26.40 -35.24 9.37
CA LEU A 8 25.68 -34.00 9.70
C LEU A 8 26.49 -32.74 9.38
N PHE A 9 27.82 -32.77 9.57
CA PHE A 9 28.70 -31.65 9.18
C PHE A 9 28.70 -31.33 7.67
N TRP A 10 28.42 -32.31 6.81
CA TRP A 10 28.28 -32.06 5.37
C TRP A 10 26.92 -31.46 5.05
N GLU A 11 25.88 -31.89 5.75
CA GLU A 11 24.50 -31.47 5.52
C GLU A 11 24.22 -30.07 6.07
N ILE A 12 24.85 -29.66 7.18
CA ILE A 12 24.82 -28.25 7.63
C ILE A 12 25.50 -27.28 6.65
N ALA A 13 26.35 -27.79 5.74
CA ALA A 13 26.96 -27.01 4.68
C ALA A 13 26.13 -26.99 3.37
N SER A 14 24.98 -27.68 3.34
CA SER A 14 24.09 -27.78 2.17
C SER A 14 23.60 -26.41 1.70
N SER A 15 23.34 -26.24 0.41
CA SER A 15 22.69 -25.03 -0.11
C SER A 15 21.19 -24.96 0.23
N ASN A 16 20.55 -26.09 0.54
CA ASN A 16 19.15 -26.17 0.95
C ASN A 16 18.98 -25.76 2.43
N GLN A 17 18.15 -24.76 2.70
CA GLN A 17 17.92 -24.22 4.04
C GLN A 17 17.31 -25.24 5.01
N ASP A 18 16.30 -25.99 4.59
CA ASP A 18 15.60 -26.94 5.45
C ASP A 18 16.52 -28.10 5.86
N SER A 19 17.31 -28.61 4.90
CA SER A 19 18.32 -29.64 5.18
C SER A 19 19.38 -29.13 6.16
N ARG A 20 19.83 -27.88 6.01
CA ARG A 20 20.78 -27.27 6.96
C ARG A 20 20.21 -27.20 8.36
N LEU A 21 18.98 -26.71 8.52
CA LEU A 21 18.34 -26.52 9.83
C LEU A 21 18.06 -27.87 10.52
N ALA A 22 17.55 -28.86 9.78
CA ALA A 22 17.30 -30.19 10.33
C ALA A 22 18.60 -30.85 10.83
N SER A 23 19.67 -30.77 10.04
CA SER A 23 20.97 -31.34 10.40
C SER A 23 21.65 -30.59 11.53
N ALA A 24 21.45 -29.27 11.60
CA ALA A 24 21.96 -28.43 12.68
C ALA A 24 21.33 -28.83 14.01
N ASN A 25 20.00 -28.95 14.06
CA ASN A 25 19.27 -29.38 15.26
C ASN A 25 19.73 -30.78 15.70
N GLN A 26 19.77 -31.74 14.78
CA GLN A 26 20.19 -33.11 15.09
C GLN A 26 21.62 -33.16 15.64
N LEU A 27 22.54 -32.39 15.05
CA LEU A 27 23.93 -32.33 15.51
C LEU A 27 24.03 -31.72 16.91
N VAL A 28 23.30 -30.64 17.19
CA VAL A 28 23.27 -30.02 18.52
C VAL A 28 22.70 -31.00 19.55
N GLU A 29 21.56 -31.64 19.28
CA GLU A 29 20.95 -32.62 20.17
C GLU A 29 21.90 -33.80 20.48
N GLU A 30 22.56 -34.37 19.47
CA GLU A 30 23.50 -35.48 19.68
C GLU A 30 24.71 -35.04 20.51
N LEU A 31 25.27 -33.84 20.27
CA LEU A 31 26.40 -33.32 21.04
C LEU A 31 26.03 -32.97 22.48
N LEU A 32 24.87 -32.35 22.72
CA LEU A 32 24.40 -32.00 24.05
C LEU A 32 24.09 -33.27 24.87
N SER A 33 23.40 -34.25 24.27
CA SER A 33 23.11 -35.52 24.96
C SER A 33 24.39 -36.25 25.41
N GLN A 34 25.45 -36.21 24.59
CA GLN A 34 26.75 -36.79 24.95
C GLN A 34 27.42 -36.02 26.09
N GLN A 35 27.35 -34.69 26.06
CA GLN A 35 27.89 -33.85 27.12
C GLN A 35 27.11 -34.03 28.44
N ASP A 36 25.79 -34.18 28.38
CA ASP A 36 24.95 -34.40 29.56
C ASP A 36 25.18 -35.77 30.21
N LEU A 37 25.56 -36.79 29.42
CA LEU A 37 25.99 -38.08 29.97
C LEU A 37 27.28 -37.95 30.78
N LEU A 38 28.21 -37.08 30.37
CA LEU A 38 29.45 -36.81 31.11
C LEU A 38 29.17 -36.06 32.43
N THR A 39 28.27 -35.08 32.41
CA THR A 39 27.85 -34.33 33.61
C THR A 39 27.10 -35.22 34.60
N SER A 40 26.26 -36.14 34.11
CA SER A 40 25.48 -37.07 34.93
C SER A 40 26.31 -38.20 35.54
N SER A 41 27.37 -38.65 34.84
CA SER A 41 28.21 -39.78 35.28
C SER A 41 29.32 -39.38 36.27
N SER A 42 29.63 -38.10 36.37
CA SER A 42 30.74 -37.58 37.18
C SER A 42 30.20 -36.87 38.41
N SER A 43 30.12 -37.57 39.54
CA SER A 43 29.75 -36.98 40.83
C SER A 43 30.69 -35.83 41.22
N SER A 44 30.18 -34.60 41.10
CA SER A 44 30.53 -33.33 41.79
C SER A 44 32.03 -33.07 42.04
N SER A 45 32.65 -32.21 41.22
CA SER A 45 33.68 -31.20 41.57
C SER A 45 34.52 -30.71 40.36
N LYS A 46 34.60 -31.46 39.25
CA LYS A 46 35.59 -31.18 38.16
C LYS A 46 35.02 -30.58 36.85
N ILE A 47 33.70 -30.47 36.70
CA ILE A 47 33.08 -30.15 35.39
C ILE A 47 32.52 -28.72 35.32
N THR A 48 32.21 -28.12 36.47
CA THR A 48 31.68 -26.75 36.54
C THR A 48 32.82 -25.75 36.53
N LEU A 49 32.65 -24.67 35.76
CA LEU A 49 33.52 -23.51 35.80
C LEU A 49 33.59 -22.96 37.23
N ASP A 50 34.80 -22.85 37.80
CA ASP A 50 35.02 -22.05 39.00
C ASP A 50 34.89 -20.58 38.60
N LEU A 51 33.72 -20.00 38.90
CA LEU A 51 33.44 -18.61 38.64
C LEU A 51 34.33 -17.73 39.55
N PRO A 52 35.02 -16.71 39.00
CA PRO A 52 35.79 -15.78 39.82
C PRO A 52 34.90 -15.13 40.88
N THR A 53 35.43 -14.91 42.09
CA THR A 53 34.70 -14.12 43.09
C THR A 53 34.69 -12.65 42.67
N THR A 54 33.65 -11.91 43.06
CA THR A 54 33.37 -10.54 42.55
C THR A 54 34.51 -9.54 42.79
N GLU A 55 35.40 -9.81 43.73
CA GLU A 55 36.57 -8.98 44.07
C GLU A 55 37.76 -9.21 43.13
N GLU A 56 38.00 -10.44 42.64
CA GLU A 56 39.13 -10.77 41.75
C GLU A 56 38.95 -10.19 40.33
N ALA A 57 37.71 -10.02 39.89
CA ALA A 57 37.39 -9.39 38.60
C ALA A 57 37.64 -7.88 38.59
N MET A 58 37.68 -7.22 39.75
CA MET A 58 37.90 -5.77 39.87
C MET A 58 39.39 -5.39 39.87
N GLU A 59 40.30 -6.26 40.31
CA GLU A 59 41.73 -5.94 40.43
C GLU A 59 42.50 -6.00 39.09
N GLN A 60 41.98 -6.66 38.05
CA GLN A 60 42.60 -6.71 36.71
C GLN A 60 42.29 -5.49 35.84
N ASP A 61 41.46 -4.54 36.30
CA ASP A 61 40.88 -3.46 35.47
C ASP A 61 41.74 -2.17 35.42
N SER A 62 42.93 -2.14 36.05
CA SER A 62 43.70 -0.89 36.24
C SER A 62 44.74 -0.57 35.14
N SER A 63 44.77 -1.23 33.99
CA SER A 63 45.86 -1.04 32.99
C SER A 63 45.45 -1.08 31.50
N ASP A 64 44.33 -0.46 31.12
CA ASP A 64 43.68 -0.74 29.82
C ASP A 64 43.79 0.36 28.73
N ASP A 65 44.75 1.28 28.85
CA ASP A 65 44.96 2.39 27.89
C ASP A 65 46.08 2.14 26.84
N GLN A 66 46.64 0.93 26.75
CA GLN A 66 47.63 0.59 25.72
C GLN A 66 47.13 -0.57 24.83
N ASP A 67 47.35 -0.40 23.52
CA ASP A 67 47.13 -1.36 22.43
C ASP A 67 45.73 -1.48 21.79
N GLN A 68 45.42 -0.50 20.93
CA GLN A 68 44.51 -0.73 19.79
C GLN A 68 45.00 -1.83 18.82
N SER A 69 46.29 -2.21 18.88
CA SER A 69 46.94 -3.23 18.04
C SER A 69 46.72 -4.68 18.51
N ASN A 70 46.40 -4.91 19.80
CA ASN A 70 46.37 -6.25 20.39
C ASN A 70 44.99 -6.95 20.31
N ALA A 71 43.91 -6.22 19.97
CA ALA A 71 42.55 -6.77 19.99
C ALA A 71 42.33 -7.92 18.98
N LEU A 72 43.05 -7.90 17.85
CA LEU A 72 42.94 -8.89 16.77
C LEU A 72 43.94 -10.06 16.88
N VAL A 73 44.90 -9.98 17.80
CA VAL A 73 45.97 -10.96 17.96
C VAL A 73 45.64 -11.86 19.14
N VAL A 74 46.02 -13.13 19.05
CA VAL A 74 46.00 -14.07 20.17
C VAL A 74 47.36 -14.73 20.21
N ASP A 75 47.87 -14.92 21.42
CA ASP A 75 49.09 -15.68 21.66
C ASP A 75 48.83 -17.18 21.47
N ASP A 76 49.68 -17.85 20.69
CA ASP A 76 49.47 -19.27 20.36
C ASP A 76 49.52 -20.17 21.60
N HIS A 77 50.35 -19.83 22.59
CA HIS A 77 50.44 -20.58 23.84
C HIS A 77 49.19 -20.38 24.71
N GLU A 78 48.65 -19.15 24.78
CA GLU A 78 47.32 -18.90 25.38
C GLU A 78 46.24 -19.76 24.70
N ALA A 79 46.24 -19.81 23.37
CA ALA A 79 45.24 -20.53 22.61
C ALA A 79 45.37 -22.07 22.75
N GLU A 80 46.57 -22.60 22.90
CA GLU A 80 46.81 -24.02 23.21
C GLU A 80 46.36 -24.38 24.62
N ALA A 81 46.66 -23.54 25.61
CA ALA A 81 46.21 -23.73 26.98
C ALA A 81 44.67 -23.73 27.10
N VAL A 82 43.99 -22.85 26.36
CA VAL A 82 42.52 -22.83 26.28
C VAL A 82 41.96 -24.13 25.69
N GLU A 83 42.56 -24.65 24.61
CA GLU A 83 42.10 -25.90 24.00
C GLU A 83 42.29 -27.10 24.92
N GLU A 84 43.41 -27.16 25.66
CA GLU A 84 43.65 -28.21 26.66
C GLU A 84 42.65 -28.12 27.81
N ALA A 85 42.45 -26.92 28.36
CA ALA A 85 41.51 -26.69 29.44
C ALA A 85 40.06 -27.04 29.05
N LEU A 86 39.63 -26.71 27.83
CA LEU A 86 38.31 -27.08 27.32
C LEU A 86 38.20 -28.57 27.03
N GLY A 87 39.23 -29.19 26.46
CA GLY A 87 39.28 -30.63 26.23
C GLY A 87 39.17 -31.44 27.54
N ASN A 88 39.61 -30.88 28.66
CA ASN A 88 39.47 -31.50 29.99
C ASN A 88 38.06 -31.36 30.59
N ARG A 89 37.26 -30.38 30.14
CA ARG A 89 35.88 -30.11 30.64
C ARG A 89 34.77 -30.63 29.72
N THR A 90 35.10 -30.93 28.47
CA THR A 90 34.14 -31.32 27.43
C THR A 90 34.42 -32.72 26.91
N VAL A 91 33.38 -33.41 26.44
CA VAL A 91 33.57 -34.70 25.75
C VAL A 91 34.40 -34.47 24.47
N ALA A 92 35.25 -35.44 24.12
CA ALA A 92 36.14 -35.35 22.96
C ALA A 92 35.41 -35.00 21.64
N ASP A 93 34.19 -35.54 21.47
CA ASP A 93 33.35 -35.26 20.31
C ASP A 93 32.82 -33.81 20.29
N LEU A 94 32.48 -33.25 21.46
CA LEU A 94 32.12 -31.84 21.60
C LEU A 94 33.31 -30.93 21.32
N MET A 95 34.49 -31.20 21.88
CA MET A 95 35.68 -30.40 21.62
C MET A 95 36.12 -30.47 20.15
N TYR A 96 35.96 -31.64 19.51
CA TYR A 96 36.19 -31.77 18.07
C TYR A 96 35.16 -30.94 17.29
N ALA A 97 33.88 -31.02 17.65
CA ALA A 97 32.82 -30.26 17.01
C ALA A 97 33.09 -28.76 17.11
N LEU A 98 33.41 -28.23 18.29
CA LEU A 98 33.79 -26.83 18.50
C LEU A 98 34.96 -26.40 17.59
N ARG A 99 36.04 -27.18 17.53
CA ARG A 99 37.17 -26.90 16.61
C ARG A 99 36.73 -26.87 15.15
N ARG A 100 35.89 -27.82 14.74
CA ARG A 100 35.40 -27.92 13.37
C ARG A 100 34.45 -26.77 13.02
N LEU A 101 33.58 -26.39 13.95
CA LEU A 101 32.65 -25.27 13.80
C LEU A 101 33.41 -23.95 13.66
N LEU A 102 34.36 -23.68 14.55
CA LEU A 102 35.18 -22.46 14.54
C LEU A 102 36.04 -22.34 13.27
N ARG A 103 36.68 -23.42 12.83
CA ARG A 103 37.39 -23.45 11.53
C ARG A 103 36.44 -23.28 10.34
N GLY A 104 35.23 -23.84 10.45
CA GLY A 104 34.19 -23.76 9.42
C GLY A 104 33.67 -22.34 9.17
N LEU A 105 33.83 -21.42 10.14
CA LEU A 105 33.47 -20.01 9.97
C LEU A 105 34.34 -19.30 8.89
N ALA A 106 35.57 -19.77 8.68
CA ALA A 106 36.47 -19.30 7.63
C ALA A 106 36.28 -20.06 6.29
N SER A 107 35.18 -20.79 6.13
CA SER A 107 34.91 -21.50 4.87
C SER A 107 34.67 -20.51 3.72
N PRO A 108 35.18 -20.78 2.50
CA PRO A 108 34.88 -19.95 1.33
C PRO A 108 33.41 -20.07 0.88
N ARG A 109 32.71 -21.14 1.29
CA ARG A 109 31.31 -21.40 0.92
C ARG A 109 30.36 -20.68 1.87
N GLU A 110 29.46 -19.87 1.31
CA GLU A 110 28.49 -19.08 2.10
C GLU A 110 27.54 -19.96 2.91
N SER A 111 26.95 -20.99 2.29
CA SER A 111 26.06 -21.92 2.98
C SER A 111 26.73 -22.62 4.16
N SER A 112 28.02 -22.95 4.02
CA SER A 112 28.82 -23.50 5.10
C SER A 112 28.94 -22.51 6.25
N ARG A 113 29.40 -21.27 6.00
CA ARG A 113 29.57 -20.26 7.07
C ARG A 113 28.30 -20.07 7.88
N LEU A 114 27.15 -19.98 7.20
CA LEU A 114 25.84 -19.85 7.85
C LEU A 114 25.50 -21.06 8.72
N GLY A 115 25.61 -22.28 8.20
CA GLY A 115 25.32 -23.50 8.97
C GLY A 115 26.25 -23.68 10.17
N PHE A 116 27.55 -23.44 9.98
CA PHE A 116 28.55 -23.49 11.05
C PHE A 116 28.28 -22.45 12.16
N ALA A 117 27.92 -21.21 11.80
CA ALA A 117 27.61 -20.15 12.76
C ALA A 117 26.32 -20.45 13.56
N VAL A 118 25.28 -20.96 12.91
CA VAL A 118 24.02 -21.34 13.59
C VAL A 118 24.26 -22.45 14.61
N VAL A 119 24.93 -23.54 14.21
CA VAL A 119 25.23 -24.64 15.14
C VAL A 119 26.15 -24.17 16.28
N LEU A 120 27.15 -23.34 15.99
CA LEU A 120 28.02 -22.79 17.03
C LEU A 120 27.22 -21.94 18.02
N THR A 121 26.36 -21.04 17.55
CA THR A 121 25.55 -20.16 18.39
C THR A 121 24.64 -20.97 19.31
N GLU A 122 23.91 -21.94 18.76
CA GLU A 122 23.01 -22.79 19.53
C GLU A 122 23.79 -23.66 20.53
N LEU A 123 24.90 -24.26 20.11
CA LEU A 123 25.71 -25.08 21.01
C LEU A 123 26.22 -24.26 22.20
N LEU A 124 26.71 -23.04 21.96
CA LEU A 124 27.22 -22.14 23.00
C LEU A 124 26.14 -21.67 23.98
N SER A 125 24.89 -21.51 23.55
CA SER A 125 23.80 -21.09 24.44
C SER A 125 23.43 -22.16 25.48
N HIS A 126 23.67 -23.44 25.18
CA HIS A 126 23.37 -24.57 26.07
C HIS A 126 24.54 -25.02 26.95
N ILE A 127 25.80 -24.75 26.55
CA ILE A 127 27.00 -25.20 27.29
C ILE A 127 27.70 -24.08 28.08
N ASN A 128 27.01 -22.99 28.37
CA ASN A 128 27.54 -21.84 29.12
C ASN A 128 28.11 -22.19 30.51
N TYR A 129 27.74 -23.34 31.08
CA TYR A 129 28.29 -23.87 32.33
C TYR A 129 29.71 -24.46 32.19
N ALA A 130 30.12 -24.81 30.96
CA ALA A 130 31.39 -25.47 30.66
C ALA A 130 32.37 -24.58 29.88
N ILE A 131 31.90 -23.47 29.31
CA ILE A 131 32.69 -22.58 28.45
C ILE A 131 32.49 -21.11 28.81
N THR A 132 33.53 -20.30 28.60
CA THR A 132 33.48 -18.84 28.79
C THR A 132 33.58 -18.07 27.49
N ALA A 133 33.11 -16.82 27.51
CA ALA A 133 33.30 -15.87 26.40
C ALA A 133 34.77 -15.69 26.05
N LYS A 134 35.65 -15.61 27.06
CA LYS A 134 37.10 -15.44 26.89
C LYS A 134 37.69 -16.57 26.06
N GLU A 135 37.40 -17.81 26.44
CA GLU A 135 37.93 -19.00 25.78
C GLU A 135 37.47 -19.09 24.33
N VAL A 136 36.17 -18.89 24.08
CA VAL A 136 35.63 -18.92 22.71
C VAL A 136 36.21 -17.79 21.88
N LEU A 137 36.34 -16.58 22.42
CA LEU A 137 36.95 -15.45 21.74
C LEU A 137 38.42 -15.71 21.37
N THR A 138 39.18 -16.32 22.27
CA THR A 138 40.56 -16.75 22.02
C THR A 138 40.61 -17.76 20.87
N LEU A 139 39.72 -18.76 20.85
CA LEU A 139 39.67 -19.75 19.76
C LEU A 139 39.17 -19.17 18.43
N ILE A 140 38.23 -18.22 18.46
CA ILE A 140 37.79 -17.50 17.26
C ILE A 140 39.01 -16.83 16.61
N LEU A 141 39.81 -16.11 17.39
CA LEU A 141 40.99 -15.42 16.89
C LEU A 141 42.09 -16.39 16.44
N LYS A 142 42.33 -17.49 17.18
CA LYS A 142 43.23 -18.58 16.76
C LYS A 142 42.89 -19.11 15.37
N TYR A 143 41.60 -19.37 15.12
CA TYR A 143 41.12 -19.99 13.87
C TYR A 143 40.77 -18.99 12.76
N SER A 144 40.85 -17.69 13.03
CA SER A 144 40.54 -16.63 12.07
C SER A 144 41.72 -15.69 11.78
N ASN A 145 42.93 -16.04 12.24
CA ASN A 145 44.15 -15.33 11.89
C ASN A 145 44.99 -16.15 10.90
N PRO A 146 45.62 -15.49 9.92
CA PRO A 146 46.47 -16.18 8.96
C PRO A 146 47.75 -16.68 9.65
N GLN A 147 47.95 -18.01 9.68
CA GLN A 147 49.20 -18.60 10.18
C GLN A 147 50.37 -18.48 9.17
N VAL A 148 50.05 -18.28 7.89
CA VAL A 148 50.98 -18.09 6.78
C VAL A 148 50.44 -16.96 5.91
N ALA A 149 51.26 -16.38 5.01
CA ALA A 149 50.83 -15.35 4.06
C ALA A 149 49.55 -15.76 3.30
N ALA A 150 48.41 -15.20 3.71
CA ALA A 150 47.10 -15.55 3.19
C ALA A 150 46.77 -14.81 1.90
N SER A 151 46.13 -15.51 0.97
CA SER A 151 45.56 -14.92 -0.24
C SER A 151 44.46 -13.90 0.08
N ARG A 152 44.10 -13.05 -0.88
CA ARG A 152 43.00 -12.06 -0.70
C ARG A 152 41.67 -12.72 -0.34
N GLN A 153 41.41 -13.92 -0.88
CA GLN A 153 40.18 -14.66 -0.59
C GLN A 153 40.20 -15.21 0.85
N GLU A 154 41.31 -15.82 1.27
CA GLU A 154 41.46 -16.30 2.65
C GLU A 154 41.39 -15.16 3.67
N GLN A 155 42.00 -14.01 3.37
CA GLN A 155 41.84 -12.80 4.21
C GLN A 155 40.38 -12.42 4.38
N LYS A 156 39.59 -12.45 3.28
CA LYS A 156 38.14 -12.17 3.33
C LYS A 156 37.39 -13.21 4.17
N ASP A 157 37.73 -14.48 4.01
CA ASP A 157 37.08 -15.58 4.74
C ASP A 157 37.40 -15.52 6.24
N PHE A 158 38.62 -15.14 6.61
CA PHE A 158 39.01 -14.85 7.99
C PHE A 158 38.27 -13.66 8.60
N MET A 159 38.01 -12.60 7.83
CA MET A 159 37.16 -11.49 8.29
C MET A 159 35.73 -11.96 8.57
N PHE A 160 35.16 -12.80 7.72
CA PHE A 160 33.85 -13.42 7.99
C PHE A 160 33.90 -14.30 9.23
N ALA A 161 34.98 -15.06 9.44
CA ALA A 161 35.12 -15.90 10.61
C ALA A 161 35.08 -15.10 11.92
N LYS A 162 35.77 -13.94 11.96
CA LYS A 162 35.69 -12.99 13.09
C LYS A 162 34.29 -12.43 13.27
N LEU A 163 33.65 -11.99 12.18
CA LEU A 163 32.29 -11.46 12.21
C LEU A 163 31.28 -12.48 12.76
N PHE A 164 31.23 -13.69 12.19
CA PHE A 164 30.31 -14.75 12.62
C PHE A 164 30.67 -15.31 14.00
N GLY A 165 31.96 -15.33 14.36
CA GLY A 165 32.40 -15.74 15.69
C GLY A 165 31.89 -14.77 16.76
N VAL A 166 32.10 -13.47 16.59
CA VAL A 166 31.57 -12.45 17.51
C VAL A 166 30.03 -12.44 17.49
N MET A 167 29.40 -12.62 16.33
CA MET A 167 27.94 -12.78 16.25
C MET A 167 27.45 -13.95 17.10
N SER A 168 28.15 -15.09 17.06
CA SER A 168 27.80 -16.28 17.85
C SER A 168 27.93 -16.02 19.35
N LEU A 169 28.96 -15.27 19.77
CA LEU A 169 29.15 -14.86 21.17
C LEU A 169 28.01 -13.97 21.68
N VAL A 170 27.57 -13.01 20.85
CA VAL A 170 26.45 -12.12 21.17
C VAL A 170 25.15 -12.93 21.22
N GLN A 171 24.80 -13.63 20.14
CA GLN A 171 23.51 -14.33 20.03
C GLN A 171 23.33 -15.49 21.01
N SER A 172 24.42 -16.13 21.44
CA SER A 172 24.38 -17.16 22.50
C SER A 172 24.26 -16.58 23.92
N ASN A 173 24.22 -15.25 24.06
CA ASN A 173 24.27 -14.52 25.33
C ASN A 173 25.54 -14.77 26.15
N LEU A 174 26.61 -15.32 25.55
CA LEU A 174 27.82 -15.68 26.29
C LEU A 174 28.58 -14.45 26.81
N LEU A 175 28.49 -13.31 26.10
CA LEU A 175 29.08 -12.03 26.52
C LEU A 175 28.36 -11.37 27.70
N VAL A 176 27.16 -11.83 28.06
CA VAL A 176 26.37 -11.30 29.16
C VAL A 176 26.17 -12.32 30.28
N GLN A 177 26.91 -13.44 30.24
CA GLN A 177 26.92 -14.41 31.34
C GLN A 177 27.73 -13.88 32.54
N PRO A 178 27.47 -14.38 33.75
CA PRO A 178 28.24 -14.01 34.95
C PRO A 178 29.75 -14.25 34.82
N SER A 179 30.18 -15.19 33.98
CA SER A 179 31.59 -15.48 33.70
C SER A 179 32.28 -14.48 32.77
N ALA A 180 31.54 -13.56 32.13
CA ALA A 180 32.07 -12.59 31.18
C ALA A 180 32.45 -11.28 31.88
N THR A 181 33.55 -10.68 31.45
CA THR A 181 33.99 -9.37 31.93
C THR A 181 33.81 -8.30 30.85
N ILE A 182 33.91 -7.03 31.25
CA ILE A 182 33.92 -5.90 30.33
C ILE A 182 35.05 -6.01 29.29
N SER A 183 36.15 -6.71 29.59
CA SER A 183 37.28 -6.89 28.67
C SER A 183 36.90 -7.74 27.47
N GLU A 184 36.18 -8.86 27.66
CA GLU A 184 35.68 -9.68 26.55
C GLU A 184 34.67 -8.91 25.69
N PHE A 185 33.82 -8.11 26.31
CA PHE A 185 32.89 -7.24 25.58
C PHE A 185 33.65 -6.19 24.74
N LYS A 186 34.54 -5.41 25.37
CA LYS A 186 35.36 -4.38 24.69
C LYS A 186 36.17 -4.98 23.55
N ARG A 187 36.81 -6.14 23.75
CA ARG A 187 37.60 -6.82 22.72
C ARG A 187 36.73 -7.26 21.55
N SER A 188 35.57 -7.85 21.83
CA SER A 188 34.57 -8.23 20.81
C SER A 188 34.12 -7.02 19.97
N MET A 189 33.80 -5.90 20.62
CA MET A 189 33.42 -4.67 19.93
C MET A 189 34.58 -4.04 19.15
N ARG A 190 35.81 -4.04 19.70
CA ARG A 190 37.03 -3.56 18.99
C ARG A 190 37.27 -4.35 17.70
N ILE A 191 37.06 -5.67 17.71
CA ILE A 191 37.12 -6.50 16.50
C ILE A 191 36.14 -5.97 15.45
N LEU A 192 34.87 -5.77 15.81
CA LEU A 192 33.84 -5.28 14.89
C LEU A 192 34.15 -3.86 14.37
N ILE A 193 34.63 -2.96 15.23
CA ILE A 193 35.06 -1.61 14.86
C ILE A 193 36.21 -1.67 13.84
N SER A 194 37.21 -2.53 14.06
CA SER A 194 38.31 -2.74 13.12
C SER A 194 37.80 -3.27 11.77
N LEU A 195 36.98 -4.32 11.78
CA LEU A 195 36.44 -4.91 10.55
C LEU A 195 35.62 -3.90 9.73
N SER A 196 34.79 -3.10 10.40
CA SER A 196 33.97 -2.06 9.77
C SER A 196 34.82 -0.95 9.14
N SER A 197 35.93 -0.58 9.78
CA SER A 197 36.86 0.46 9.32
C SER A 197 37.74 -0.03 8.15
N ASP A 198 38.14 -1.30 8.17
CA ASP A 198 38.99 -1.90 7.14
C ASP A 198 38.25 -2.13 5.81
N LYS A 199 36.97 -2.52 5.89
CA LYS A 199 36.16 -2.92 4.73
C LYS A 199 34.71 -2.41 4.87
N PRO A 200 34.35 -1.35 4.12
CA PRO A 200 33.03 -0.74 4.25
C PRO A 200 31.85 -1.65 3.90
N TRP A 201 32.04 -2.71 3.09
CA TRP A 201 30.98 -3.66 2.76
C TRP A 201 30.57 -4.58 3.92
N MET A 202 31.33 -4.62 5.02
CA MET A 202 30.96 -5.34 6.25
C MET A 202 30.39 -4.42 7.34
N ALA A 203 30.43 -3.10 7.13
CA ALA A 203 30.11 -2.12 8.16
C ALA A 203 28.69 -2.34 8.72
N GLU A 204 27.70 -2.51 7.84
CA GLU A 204 26.32 -2.78 8.21
C GLU A 204 26.18 -4.02 9.09
N SER A 205 26.79 -5.14 8.70
CA SER A 205 26.74 -6.38 9.49
C SER A 205 27.45 -6.24 10.85
N CYS A 206 28.59 -5.54 10.90
CA CYS A 206 29.28 -5.26 12.16
C CYS A 206 28.41 -4.41 13.09
N ALA A 207 27.78 -3.37 12.54
CA ALA A 207 26.92 -2.46 13.30
C ALA A 207 25.67 -3.15 13.83
N TRP A 208 25.07 -4.04 13.05
CA TRP A 208 23.94 -4.85 13.48
C TRP A 208 24.30 -5.72 14.70
N ILE A 209 25.49 -6.34 14.71
CA ILE A 209 25.96 -7.12 15.86
C ILE A 209 26.23 -6.21 17.07
N MET A 210 26.85 -5.03 16.86
CA MET A 210 27.08 -4.06 17.94
C MET A 210 25.76 -3.59 18.57
N VAL A 211 24.76 -3.24 17.76
CA VAL A 211 23.40 -2.87 18.20
C VAL A 211 22.78 -4.00 19.01
N SER A 212 22.85 -5.24 18.51
CA SER A 212 22.31 -6.41 19.22
C SER A 212 22.99 -6.63 20.58
N ALA A 213 24.31 -6.46 20.65
CA ALA A 213 25.07 -6.58 21.90
C ALA A 213 24.70 -5.49 22.92
N ILE A 214 24.47 -4.25 22.46
CA ILE A 214 24.03 -3.14 23.32
C ILE A 214 22.59 -3.39 23.80
N ALA A 215 21.69 -3.84 22.92
CA ALA A 215 20.32 -4.17 23.29
C ALA A 215 20.25 -5.26 24.38
N GLN A 216 21.13 -6.27 24.31
CA GLN A 216 21.25 -7.28 25.37
C GLN A 216 21.67 -6.68 26.71
N LEU A 217 22.61 -5.72 26.73
CA LEU A 217 23.02 -5.03 27.97
C LEU A 217 21.91 -4.14 28.55
N GLN A 218 20.98 -3.70 27.73
CA GLN A 218 19.84 -2.86 28.14
C GLN A 218 18.60 -3.68 28.52
N HIS A 219 18.62 -4.99 28.30
CA HIS A 219 17.51 -5.87 28.64
C HIS A 219 17.30 -5.95 30.16
N GLN A 220 16.05 -5.85 30.62
CA GLN A 220 15.73 -5.75 32.06
C GLN A 220 16.21 -6.96 32.88
N ASP A 221 16.25 -8.14 32.25
CA ASP A 221 16.67 -9.40 32.89
C ASP A 221 18.20 -9.54 33.03
N VAL A 222 18.99 -8.67 32.40
CA VAL A 222 20.46 -8.74 32.41
C VAL A 222 21.01 -7.82 33.49
N GLN A 223 21.39 -8.39 34.64
CA GLN A 223 21.98 -7.65 35.75
C GLN A 223 23.50 -7.83 35.81
N ILE A 224 24.21 -7.02 35.03
CA ILE A 224 25.67 -7.03 34.96
C ILE A 224 26.21 -5.71 35.54
N SER A 225 27.11 -5.80 36.52
CA SER A 225 27.69 -4.65 37.21
C SER A 225 28.44 -3.69 36.25
N TRP A 226 29.06 -4.23 35.22
CA TRP A 226 29.84 -3.47 34.24
C TRP A 226 29.04 -2.99 33.02
N ALA A 227 27.72 -3.28 32.91
CA ALA A 227 26.90 -2.92 31.74
C ALA A 227 26.95 -1.42 31.42
N GLN A 228 26.85 -0.56 32.43
CA GLN A 228 26.89 0.89 32.24
C GLN A 228 28.27 1.39 31.79
N ALA A 229 29.34 0.76 32.30
CA ALA A 229 30.71 1.07 31.88
C ALA A 229 30.95 0.65 30.42
N ALA A 230 30.41 -0.49 30.00
CA ALA A 230 30.46 -0.95 28.61
C ALA A 230 29.72 -0.01 27.65
N GLN A 231 28.50 0.44 28.01
CA GLN A 231 27.75 1.42 27.23
C GLN A 231 28.48 2.77 27.14
N SER A 232 29.04 3.25 28.26
CA SER A 232 29.83 4.50 28.29
C SER A 232 31.08 4.41 27.40
N TRP A 233 31.76 3.26 27.42
CA TRP A 233 32.90 3.01 26.54
C TRP A 233 32.50 2.99 25.06
N MET A 234 31.39 2.31 24.70
CA MET A 234 30.85 2.31 23.34
C MET A 234 30.52 3.72 22.86
N THR A 235 29.87 4.53 23.70
CA THR A 235 29.59 5.93 23.42
C THR A 235 30.87 6.72 23.12
N ALA A 236 31.92 6.55 23.92
CA ALA A 236 33.20 7.20 23.66
C ALA A 236 33.83 6.75 22.33
N GLN A 237 33.73 5.47 21.98
CA GLN A 237 34.22 4.96 20.69
C GLN A 237 33.48 5.64 19.52
N ILE A 238 32.15 5.72 19.57
CA ILE A 238 31.35 6.35 18.51
C ILE A 238 31.64 7.85 18.39
N SER A 239 31.72 8.57 19.52
CA SER A 239 32.04 10.00 19.57
C SER A 239 33.44 10.35 19.05
N SER A 240 34.39 9.42 19.13
CA SER A 240 35.77 9.65 18.65
C SER A 240 35.89 9.67 17.12
N THR A 241 34.88 9.20 16.40
CA THR A 241 34.93 9.08 14.94
C THR A 241 34.62 10.39 14.24
N LYS A 242 35.15 10.63 13.03
CA LYS A 242 35.01 11.93 12.33
C LYS A 242 33.78 12.07 11.44
N GLU A 243 33.29 10.99 10.85
CA GLU A 243 32.20 11.00 9.87
C GLU A 243 30.99 10.23 10.38
N LEU A 244 29.78 10.77 10.18
CA LEU A 244 28.54 10.10 10.53
C LEU A 244 28.09 9.17 9.38
N SER A 245 27.81 7.91 9.70
CA SER A 245 27.33 6.89 8.75
C SER A 245 26.03 6.24 9.26
N PRO A 246 25.25 5.54 8.41
CA PRO A 246 24.04 4.83 8.84
C PRO A 246 24.29 3.84 9.98
N GLU A 247 25.45 3.18 9.96
CA GLU A 247 25.89 2.23 10.99
C GLU A 247 26.08 2.92 12.34
N LYS A 248 26.75 4.07 12.36
CA LYS A 248 26.99 4.83 13.58
C LYS A 248 25.71 5.43 14.12
N LEU A 249 24.84 5.89 13.22
CA LEU A 249 23.49 6.32 13.58
C LEU A 249 22.73 5.19 14.27
N ALA A 250 22.78 3.97 13.75
CA ALA A 250 22.14 2.81 14.37
C ALA A 250 22.67 2.50 15.78
N VAL A 251 24.00 2.42 15.93
CA VAL A 251 24.63 2.18 17.25
C VAL A 251 24.27 3.29 18.24
N MET A 252 24.27 4.55 17.79
CA MET A 252 23.91 5.69 18.61
C MET A 252 22.45 5.65 19.06
N LEU A 253 21.52 5.37 18.15
CA LEU A 253 20.08 5.27 18.48
C LEU A 253 19.85 4.18 19.53
N GLN A 254 20.54 3.04 19.42
CA GLN A 254 20.47 1.98 20.43
C GLN A 254 21.07 2.43 21.78
N LEU A 255 22.24 3.07 21.79
CA LEU A 255 22.87 3.56 23.03
C LEU A 255 22.01 4.61 23.74
N SER A 256 21.29 5.43 22.99
CA SER A 256 20.40 6.44 23.58
C SER A 256 19.08 5.89 24.08
N HIS A 257 18.71 4.67 23.70
CA HIS A 257 17.46 4.04 24.12
C HIS A 257 17.43 3.94 25.66
N GLY A 258 16.47 4.63 26.28
CA GLY A 258 16.36 4.72 27.74
C GLY A 258 17.36 5.66 28.45
N ALA A 259 18.29 6.31 27.72
CA ALA A 259 19.37 7.11 28.32
C ALA A 259 18.96 8.54 28.75
N GLY A 260 17.70 8.93 28.59
CA GLY A 260 17.19 10.27 28.92
C GLY A 260 17.77 11.40 28.05
N ALA A 261 17.25 12.63 28.21
CA ALA A 261 17.65 13.76 27.37
C ALA A 261 19.11 14.23 27.60
N ASP A 262 19.66 14.02 28.79
CA ASP A 262 21.00 14.47 29.17
C ASP A 262 22.13 13.71 28.46
N PHE A 263 21.82 12.52 27.91
CA PHE A 263 22.77 11.73 27.13
C PHE A 263 23.39 12.56 26.00
N PHE A 264 22.57 13.24 25.19
CA PHE A 264 23.05 13.99 24.02
C PHE A 264 23.80 15.28 24.35
N HIS A 265 23.66 15.81 25.57
CA HIS A 265 24.43 16.97 26.01
C HIS A 265 25.90 16.62 26.29
N ASN A 266 26.14 15.39 26.76
CA ASN A 266 27.44 14.88 27.17
C ASN A 266 28.16 14.10 26.06
N VAL A 267 27.42 13.69 25.02
CA VAL A 267 27.96 12.94 23.87
C VAL A 267 28.28 13.90 22.72
N ALA A 268 29.53 13.89 22.27
CA ALA A 268 29.94 14.64 21.09
C ALA A 268 29.55 13.83 19.83
N LEU A 269 28.70 14.40 18.99
CA LEU A 269 28.31 13.81 17.71
C LEU A 269 28.83 14.67 16.56
N PRO A 270 29.69 14.13 15.68
CA PRO A 270 30.20 14.88 14.54
C PRO A 270 29.05 15.40 13.68
N SER A 271 29.06 16.70 13.43
CA SER A 271 28.11 17.38 12.53
C SER A 271 26.63 17.29 12.97
N MET A 272 26.33 17.03 14.24
CA MET A 272 24.97 17.09 14.80
C MET A 272 24.89 18.07 15.97
N HIS A 273 23.70 18.62 16.18
CA HIS A 273 23.37 19.37 17.38
C HIS A 273 23.33 18.43 18.60
N LYS A 274 23.59 18.99 19.79
CA LYS A 274 23.58 18.27 21.09
C LYS A 274 22.17 17.94 21.56
N GLU A 275 21.44 17.23 20.72
CA GLU A 275 20.05 16.82 20.88
C GLU A 275 19.87 15.42 20.29
N HIS A 276 18.68 14.84 20.44
CA HIS A 276 18.35 13.56 19.85
C HIS A 276 18.62 13.56 18.33
N PRO A 277 19.14 12.46 17.73
CA PRO A 277 19.40 12.39 16.29
C PRO A 277 18.17 12.67 15.43
N LEU A 278 17.00 12.29 15.91
CA LEU A 278 15.70 12.51 15.28
C LEU A 278 15.02 13.83 15.71
N SER A 279 15.74 14.79 16.31
CA SER A 279 15.20 16.12 16.58
C SER A 279 15.10 16.95 15.29
N THR A 280 14.20 17.94 15.26
CA THR A 280 13.98 18.81 14.10
C THR A 280 15.27 19.48 13.62
N ALA A 281 16.18 19.84 14.53
CA ALA A 281 17.46 20.47 14.21
C ALA A 281 18.42 19.51 13.48
N ASN A 282 18.31 18.21 13.75
CA ASN A 282 19.21 17.18 13.24
C ASN A 282 18.72 16.47 11.97
N LEU A 283 17.43 16.62 11.61
CA LEU A 283 16.85 15.98 10.42
C LEU A 283 17.63 16.21 9.11
N PRO A 284 18.16 17.41 8.80
CA PRO A 284 18.94 17.61 7.58
C PRO A 284 20.21 16.75 7.53
N GLN A 285 20.86 16.53 8.68
CA GLN A 285 22.04 15.69 8.77
C GLN A 285 21.67 14.20 8.67
N VAL A 286 20.57 13.78 9.31
CA VAL A 286 20.04 12.41 9.16
C VAL A 286 19.69 12.12 7.71
N ALA A 287 19.02 13.05 7.02
CA ALA A 287 18.73 12.95 5.60
C ALA A 287 20.01 12.74 4.76
N ARG A 288 21.06 13.52 5.02
CA ARG A 288 22.35 13.37 4.33
C ARG A 288 22.96 11.97 4.54
N VAL A 289 22.91 11.45 5.76
CA VAL A 289 23.46 10.14 6.13
C VAL A 289 22.67 9.02 5.46
N LEU A 290 21.34 9.05 5.53
CA LEU A 290 20.46 8.00 5.00
C LEU A 290 20.29 8.05 3.48
N LYS A 291 20.64 9.16 2.83
CA LYS A 291 20.77 9.27 1.36
C LYS A 291 22.00 8.51 0.82
N GLU A 292 22.85 7.97 1.71
CA GLU A 292 24.18 7.42 1.43
C GLU A 292 25.06 8.39 0.62
N ALA A 293 25.00 9.68 0.92
CA ALA A 293 26.00 10.61 0.42
C ALA A 293 27.29 10.38 1.20
N ILE A 294 28.15 9.47 0.73
CA ILE A 294 29.59 9.60 1.02
C ILE A 294 29.93 11.06 0.71
N ALA A 295 30.49 11.79 1.67
CA ALA A 295 30.79 13.20 1.55
C ALA A 295 31.73 13.44 0.36
N SER A 296 31.14 13.65 -0.82
CA SER A 296 31.79 13.97 -2.08
C SER A 296 30.82 14.72 -3.00
N GLU A 297 29.80 15.37 -2.44
CA GLU A 297 28.97 16.37 -3.14
C GLU A 297 29.48 17.79 -2.85
N ASN A 298 30.79 17.96 -2.65
CA ASN A 298 31.46 19.25 -2.88
C ASN A 298 32.37 19.09 -4.10
N GLU A 299 32.08 19.92 -5.10
CA GLU A 299 32.72 19.99 -6.40
C GLU A 299 34.26 20.15 -6.31
N ALA A 300 34.93 19.62 -7.34
CA ALA A 300 36.30 19.88 -7.77
C ALA A 300 37.50 19.14 -7.13
N THR A 301 37.38 18.35 -6.05
CA THR A 301 38.59 17.70 -5.44
C THR A 301 38.48 16.24 -5.02
N ALA A 302 37.36 15.55 -5.25
CA ALA A 302 37.27 14.12 -4.91
C ALA A 302 38.05 13.25 -5.91
N ALA A 303 39.16 12.66 -5.45
CA ALA A 303 39.91 11.64 -6.18
C ALA A 303 38.97 10.49 -6.58
N GLY A 304 38.98 10.16 -7.88
CA GLY A 304 38.08 9.17 -8.47
C GLY A 304 38.16 7.81 -7.77
N GLY A 305 37.04 7.36 -7.18
CA GLY A 305 36.96 6.03 -6.60
C GLY A 305 35.73 5.73 -5.73
N ALA A 306 35.01 6.73 -5.21
CA ALA A 306 33.83 6.49 -4.37
C ALA A 306 32.61 6.08 -5.21
N ARG A 307 32.58 4.83 -5.68
CA ARG A 307 31.35 4.23 -6.21
C ARG A 307 30.31 4.16 -5.09
N SER A 308 29.15 4.77 -5.35
CA SER A 308 27.92 4.63 -4.56
C SER A 308 27.71 3.16 -4.19
N ARG A 309 27.56 2.85 -2.90
CA ARG A 309 27.44 1.49 -2.35
C ARG A 309 26.00 1.01 -2.48
N TRP A 310 25.53 0.87 -3.71
CA TRP A 310 24.15 0.49 -3.95
C TRP A 310 23.80 -0.87 -3.32
N GLN A 311 22.77 -0.88 -2.48
CA GLN A 311 22.14 -2.07 -1.93
C GLN A 311 20.66 -2.14 -2.35
N ALA A 312 20.18 -3.35 -2.67
CA ALA A 312 18.79 -3.54 -3.07
C ALA A 312 17.78 -3.29 -1.93
N LYS A 313 18.20 -3.52 -0.69
CA LYS A 313 17.40 -3.31 0.53
C LYS A 313 17.85 -2.02 1.21
N ILE A 314 16.92 -1.38 1.93
CA ILE A 314 17.26 -0.29 2.84
C ILE A 314 18.08 -0.81 4.03
N HIS A 315 18.97 0.02 4.55
CA HIS A 315 19.78 -0.28 5.74
C HIS A 315 18.91 -0.55 6.98
N PHE A 316 19.32 -1.46 7.86
CA PHE A 316 18.50 -1.86 9.04
C PHE A 316 18.20 -0.72 10.03
N VAL A 317 18.98 0.37 10.00
CA VAL A 317 18.73 1.58 10.82
C VAL A 317 17.32 2.15 10.65
N TRP A 318 16.70 1.94 9.49
CA TRP A 318 15.31 2.35 9.27
C TRP A 318 14.35 1.60 10.19
N ASP A 319 14.61 0.34 10.51
CA ASP A 319 13.75 -0.43 11.41
C ASP A 319 13.82 0.14 12.85
N LEU A 320 15.03 0.51 13.32
CA LEU A 320 15.24 1.20 14.60
C LEU A 320 14.53 2.56 14.65
N ILE A 321 14.63 3.36 13.58
CA ILE A 321 13.94 4.66 13.51
C ILE A 321 12.42 4.47 13.60
N MET A 322 11.88 3.47 12.91
CA MET A 322 10.44 3.18 12.95
C MET A 322 9.99 2.65 14.31
N GLU A 323 10.83 1.91 15.03
CA GLU A 323 10.58 1.51 16.42
C GLU A 323 10.50 2.73 17.34
N ILE A 324 11.40 3.70 17.19
CA ILE A 324 11.35 4.95 17.97
C ILE A 324 10.05 5.73 17.72
N TYR A 325 9.58 5.79 16.48
CA TYR A 325 8.37 6.55 16.13
C TYR A 325 7.04 5.85 16.47
N PHE A 326 7.01 4.52 16.45
CA PHE A 326 5.75 3.77 16.49
C PHE A 326 5.62 2.78 17.66
N ASP A 327 6.69 2.52 18.41
CA ASP A 327 6.59 1.70 19.62
C ASP A 327 6.21 2.57 20.83
N GLU A 328 5.16 2.16 21.54
CA GLU A 328 4.68 2.85 22.75
C GLU A 328 5.75 2.88 23.85
N ALA A 329 6.62 1.87 23.92
CA ALA A 329 7.74 1.83 24.88
C ALA A 329 8.78 2.94 24.60
N SER A 330 8.90 3.36 23.33
CA SER A 330 9.83 4.41 22.89
C SER A 330 9.22 5.82 22.95
N ALA A 331 7.90 5.94 23.17
CA ALA A 331 7.20 7.22 23.27
C ALA A 331 7.70 8.12 24.44
N ALA A 332 8.52 7.57 25.33
CA ALA A 332 9.20 8.28 26.41
C ALA A 332 10.45 9.07 25.95
N GLU A 333 10.92 8.91 24.70
CA GLU A 333 12.04 9.67 24.16
C GLU A 333 11.63 11.15 23.93
N THR A 334 11.83 11.97 24.96
CA THR A 334 11.50 13.40 24.89
C THR A 334 12.33 14.11 23.82
N ARG A 335 11.69 14.97 23.01
CA ARG A 335 12.31 15.93 22.05
C ARG A 335 12.69 15.39 20.65
N ILE A 336 12.03 14.35 20.16
CA ILE A 336 12.09 13.98 18.73
C ILE A 336 11.09 14.81 17.89
N SER A 337 11.33 14.94 16.58
CA SER A 337 10.38 15.59 15.66
C SER A 337 9.09 14.77 15.48
N SER A 338 8.06 15.34 14.85
CA SER A 338 6.91 14.55 14.40
C SER A 338 7.31 13.57 13.28
N PHE A 339 6.65 12.41 13.18
CA PHE A 339 6.92 11.49 12.07
C PHE A 339 6.64 12.11 10.69
N PRO A 340 5.57 12.91 10.50
CA PRO A 340 5.37 13.64 9.24
C PRO A 340 6.52 14.58 8.87
N ASP A 341 7.11 15.30 9.84
CA ASP A 341 8.26 16.18 9.58
C ASP A 341 9.51 15.38 9.19
N PHE A 342 9.78 14.29 9.91
CA PHE A 342 10.85 13.36 9.57
C PHE A 342 10.66 12.78 8.16
N TYR A 343 9.47 12.26 7.85
CA TYR A 343 9.18 11.67 6.55
C TYR A 343 9.33 12.69 5.42
N ARG A 344 8.85 13.91 5.61
CA ARG A 344 9.02 14.99 4.63
C ARG A 344 10.50 15.26 4.36
N VAL A 345 11.31 15.52 5.39
CA VAL A 345 12.72 15.93 5.22
C VAL A 345 13.59 14.77 4.73
N VAL A 346 13.48 13.61 5.36
CA VAL A 346 14.41 12.48 5.20
C VAL A 346 13.99 11.56 4.04
N VAL A 347 12.69 11.48 3.73
CA VAL A 347 12.15 10.60 2.68
C VAL A 347 11.73 11.41 1.45
N ASP A 348 10.79 12.35 1.59
CA ASP A 348 10.20 13.04 0.44
C ASP A 348 11.19 14.00 -0.25
N ASP A 349 11.78 14.90 0.53
CA ASP A 349 12.71 15.94 0.05
C ASP A 349 14.09 15.38 -0.32
N THR A 350 14.37 14.13 0.08
CA THR A 350 15.70 13.52 -0.05
C THR A 350 15.72 12.29 -0.94
N LEU A 351 14.97 11.23 -0.62
CA LEU A 351 14.93 9.99 -1.39
C LEU A 351 14.08 10.14 -2.66
N PHE A 352 12.98 10.89 -2.60
CA PHE A 352 12.11 11.18 -3.74
C PHE A 352 12.43 12.49 -4.47
N ALA A 353 13.49 13.20 -4.08
CA ALA A 353 13.93 14.43 -4.74
C ALA A 353 14.02 14.28 -6.26
N ALA A 354 13.78 15.36 -7.01
CA ALA A 354 13.77 15.31 -8.48
C ALA A 354 15.08 14.74 -9.05
N ALA A 355 16.22 15.18 -8.51
CA ALA A 355 17.58 14.73 -8.87
C ALA A 355 17.99 13.38 -8.24
N SER A 356 17.11 12.74 -7.47
CA SER A 356 17.40 11.46 -6.82
C SER A 356 17.41 10.31 -7.83
N SER A 357 18.37 9.38 -7.66
CA SER A 357 18.53 8.20 -8.51
C SER A 357 17.35 7.23 -8.37
N HIS A 358 17.20 6.30 -9.32
CA HIS A 358 16.19 5.24 -9.22
C HIS A 358 16.39 4.39 -7.97
N ASP A 359 17.64 4.16 -7.58
CA ASP A 359 18.00 3.40 -6.40
C ASP A 359 17.46 4.03 -5.11
N ARG A 360 17.71 5.32 -4.93
CA ARG A 360 17.22 6.08 -3.77
C ARG A 360 15.69 6.16 -3.75
N LYS A 361 15.06 6.32 -4.91
CA LYS A 361 13.59 6.26 -5.04
C LYS A 361 13.05 4.87 -4.70
N SER A 362 13.77 3.80 -5.04
CA SER A 362 13.45 2.42 -4.62
C SER A 362 13.46 2.28 -3.10
N TRP A 363 14.46 2.86 -2.43
CA TRP A 363 14.49 2.92 -0.96
C TRP A 363 13.33 3.73 -0.40
N GLY A 364 13.00 4.88 -1.00
CA GLY A 364 11.82 5.65 -0.61
C GLY A 364 10.53 4.83 -0.65
N PHE A 365 10.33 4.01 -1.69
CA PHE A 365 9.18 3.09 -1.76
C PHE A 365 9.21 2.03 -0.66
N GLN A 366 10.38 1.48 -0.36
CA GLN A 366 10.55 0.51 0.73
C GLN A 366 10.30 1.11 2.12
N VAL A 367 10.63 2.40 2.32
CA VAL A 367 10.32 3.14 3.55
C VAL A 367 8.81 3.36 3.64
N PHE A 368 8.15 3.82 2.57
CA PHE A 368 6.69 3.97 2.53
C PHE A 368 5.96 2.66 2.86
N GLN A 369 6.39 1.55 2.24
CA GLN A 369 5.79 0.22 2.45
C GLN A 369 5.90 -0.28 3.90
N ARG A 370 6.96 0.11 4.64
CA ARG A 370 7.12 -0.21 6.06
C ARG A 370 6.40 0.78 6.98
N ALA A 371 6.38 2.05 6.62
CA ALA A 371 5.82 3.13 7.43
C ALA A 371 4.28 3.12 7.43
N LEU A 372 3.64 2.96 6.26
CA LEU A 372 2.19 3.05 6.12
C LEU A 372 1.39 2.12 7.07
N PRO A 373 1.72 0.82 7.22
CA PRO A 373 0.99 -0.05 8.13
C PRO A 373 1.25 0.24 9.62
N ARG A 374 2.38 0.86 9.96
CA ARG A 374 2.80 1.13 11.36
C ARG A 374 2.41 2.52 11.85
N ALA A 375 2.22 3.48 10.94
CA ALA A 375 1.89 4.86 11.30
C ALA A 375 0.51 4.99 11.93
N ASN A 376 0.35 5.98 12.81
CA ASN A 376 -0.94 6.31 13.41
C ASN A 376 -1.94 6.83 12.37
N ASP A 377 -3.24 6.69 12.64
CA ASP A 377 -4.31 7.06 11.69
C ASP A 377 -4.24 8.52 11.22
N ALA A 378 -3.79 9.44 12.08
CA ALA A 378 -3.60 10.85 11.75
C ALA A 378 -2.40 11.10 10.81
N ASP A 379 -1.37 10.25 10.88
CA ASP A 379 -0.11 10.43 10.15
C ASP A 379 -0.13 9.74 8.78
N LYS A 380 -0.89 8.65 8.61
CA LYS A 380 -0.98 7.90 7.35
C LYS A 380 -1.29 8.79 6.13
N PRO A 381 -2.23 9.74 6.17
CA PRO A 381 -2.49 10.64 5.04
C PRO A 381 -1.31 11.55 4.73
N MET A 382 -0.50 11.89 5.74
CA MET A 382 0.66 12.78 5.59
C MET A 382 1.83 12.11 4.85
N LEU A 383 1.81 10.80 4.65
CA LEU A 383 2.81 10.06 3.87
C LEU A 383 2.63 10.23 2.35
N PHE A 384 1.48 10.75 1.90
CA PHE A 384 1.16 11.00 0.49
C PHE A 384 1.72 12.35 0.04
N THR A 385 3.02 12.51 0.23
CA THR A 385 3.77 13.74 0.01
C THR A 385 3.97 14.06 -1.49
N PRO A 386 4.29 15.31 -1.84
CA PRO A 386 4.34 15.75 -3.25
C PRO A 386 5.34 14.97 -4.11
N ASN A 387 6.56 14.71 -3.63
CA ASN A 387 7.58 14.03 -4.44
C ASN A 387 7.31 12.52 -4.54
N PHE A 388 6.84 11.90 -3.46
CA PHE A 388 6.33 10.53 -3.44
C PHE A 388 5.22 10.34 -4.46
N MET A 389 4.15 11.14 -4.39
CA MET A 389 3.00 10.99 -5.29
C MET A 389 3.36 11.21 -6.75
N ARG A 390 4.18 12.23 -7.05
CA ARG A 390 4.72 12.45 -8.40
C ARG A 390 5.52 11.24 -8.90
N THR A 391 6.34 10.65 -8.03
CA THR A 391 7.15 9.46 -8.37
C THR A 391 6.26 8.23 -8.54
N LEU A 392 5.28 8.02 -7.67
CA LEU A 392 4.32 6.91 -7.73
C LEU A 392 3.54 6.94 -9.04
N ILE A 393 2.88 8.05 -9.35
CA ILE A 393 2.06 8.22 -10.57
C ILE A 393 2.93 8.01 -11.81
N ASN A 394 4.13 8.60 -11.84
CA ASN A 394 5.07 8.40 -12.92
C ASN A 394 5.48 6.91 -13.01
N GLN A 395 5.90 6.24 -11.95
CA GLN A 395 6.37 4.85 -12.06
C GLN A 395 5.23 3.86 -12.40
N LEU A 396 3.97 4.15 -12.08
CA LEU A 396 2.84 3.30 -12.45
C LEU A 396 2.42 3.41 -13.93
N GLY A 397 2.46 4.61 -14.53
CA GLY A 397 1.88 4.83 -15.86
C GLY A 397 2.48 4.05 -17.04
N ASN A 398 3.63 3.39 -16.85
CA ASN A 398 4.20 2.46 -17.84
C ASN A 398 4.92 1.29 -17.14
N HIS A 399 4.59 0.06 -17.53
CA HIS A 399 5.16 -1.19 -17.00
C HIS A 399 6.66 -1.36 -17.27
N ASP A 400 7.20 -0.71 -18.31
CA ASP A 400 8.63 -0.79 -18.65
C ASP A 400 9.52 0.09 -17.75
N ARG A 401 8.93 0.89 -16.86
CA ARG A 401 9.69 1.78 -15.97
C ARG A 401 10.40 0.96 -14.89
N LEU A 402 11.66 1.31 -14.61
CA LEU A 402 12.55 0.59 -13.68
C LEU A 402 11.93 0.32 -12.30
N LEU A 403 11.18 1.28 -11.76
CA LEU A 403 10.58 1.17 -10.42
C LEU A 403 9.09 0.81 -10.46
N HIS A 404 8.57 0.38 -11.61
CA HIS A 404 7.17 0.01 -11.75
C HIS A 404 6.75 -1.04 -10.70
N ARG A 405 7.57 -2.08 -10.51
CA ARG A 405 7.30 -3.12 -9.50
C ARG A 405 7.29 -2.57 -8.07
N ALA A 406 8.14 -1.60 -7.75
CA ALA A 406 8.15 -0.95 -6.43
C ALA A 406 6.92 -0.06 -6.23
N ALA A 407 6.48 0.62 -7.28
CA ALA A 407 5.26 1.43 -7.27
C ALA A 407 4.01 0.55 -7.09
N VAL A 408 3.89 -0.56 -7.82
CA VAL A 408 2.79 -1.53 -7.67
C VAL A 408 2.75 -2.15 -6.26
N LYS A 409 3.91 -2.47 -5.67
CA LYS A 409 3.96 -2.91 -4.27
C LYS A 409 3.47 -1.83 -3.30
N SER A 410 3.71 -0.57 -3.61
CA SER A 410 3.24 0.55 -2.78
C SER A 410 1.72 0.73 -2.89
N THR A 411 1.13 0.54 -4.08
CA THR A 411 -0.34 0.49 -4.21
C THR A 411 -0.95 -0.71 -3.51
N GLN A 412 -0.26 -1.85 -3.49
CA GLN A 412 -0.69 -3.03 -2.73
C GLN A 412 -0.70 -2.76 -1.22
N ALA A 413 0.35 -2.12 -0.69
CA ALA A 413 0.40 -1.73 0.72
C ALA A 413 -0.75 -0.79 1.11
N ILE A 414 -1.15 0.14 0.23
CA ILE A 414 -2.33 0.99 0.45
C ILE A 414 -3.60 0.15 0.54
N GLN A 415 -3.79 -0.80 -0.38
CA GLN A 415 -4.97 -1.67 -0.37
C GLN A 415 -5.02 -2.56 0.87
N ASP A 416 -3.88 -3.10 1.30
CA ASP A 416 -3.82 -4.00 2.45
C ASP A 416 -4.11 -3.26 3.75
N VAL A 417 -3.61 -2.02 3.91
CA VAL A 417 -3.97 -1.16 5.05
C VAL A 417 -5.47 -0.86 5.08
N VAL A 418 -6.11 -0.59 3.94
CA VAL A 418 -7.57 -0.34 3.93
C VAL A 418 -8.36 -1.62 4.24
N LYS A 419 -7.90 -2.79 3.79
CA LYS A 419 -8.56 -4.06 4.15
C LYS A 419 -8.52 -4.31 5.65
N GLU A 420 -7.40 -3.98 6.30
CA GLU A 420 -7.25 -4.11 7.75
C GLU A 420 -7.96 -3.00 8.52
N GLN A 421 -7.99 -1.78 7.96
CA GLN A 421 -8.52 -0.56 8.59
C GLN A 421 -9.48 0.17 7.61
N PRO A 422 -10.72 -0.33 7.40
CA PRO A 422 -11.63 0.20 6.38
C PRO A 422 -12.02 1.67 6.57
N HIS A 423 -12.03 2.17 7.82
CA HIS A 423 -12.33 3.58 8.12
C HIS A 423 -11.34 4.56 7.48
N LEU A 424 -10.14 4.11 7.12
CA LEU A 424 -9.14 4.93 6.46
C LEU A 424 -9.32 5.04 4.95
N GLY A 425 -10.11 4.15 4.33
CA GLY A 425 -10.17 4.09 2.86
C GLY A 425 -10.65 5.39 2.22
N PHE A 426 -11.64 6.08 2.81
CA PHE A 426 -12.03 7.42 2.38
C PHE A 426 -10.86 8.40 2.43
N VAL A 427 -10.18 8.49 3.58
CA VAL A 427 -9.08 9.43 3.79
C VAL A 427 -7.93 9.16 2.82
N LEU A 428 -7.54 7.91 2.62
CA LEU A 428 -6.45 7.55 1.70
C LEU A 428 -6.83 7.77 0.23
N VAL A 429 -8.08 7.51 -0.15
CA VAL A 429 -8.59 7.84 -1.50
C VAL A 429 -8.48 9.34 -1.76
N THR A 430 -8.85 10.19 -0.78
CA THR A 430 -8.71 11.65 -0.95
C THR A 430 -7.26 12.09 -1.13
N GLN A 431 -6.27 11.33 -0.66
CA GLN A 431 -4.85 11.62 -0.94
C GLN A 431 -4.44 11.21 -2.35
N LEU A 432 -4.93 10.07 -2.85
CA LEU A 432 -4.64 9.58 -4.21
C LEU A 432 -5.19 10.48 -5.32
N ILE A 433 -6.35 11.10 -5.08
CA ILE A 433 -7.06 11.94 -6.05
C ILE A 433 -7.00 13.44 -5.69
N GLY A 434 -6.41 13.80 -4.56
CA GLY A 434 -6.34 15.16 -4.04
C GLY A 434 -5.15 15.96 -4.57
N LYS A 435 -4.71 16.95 -3.79
CA LYS A 435 -3.71 17.97 -4.17
C LYS A 435 -2.43 17.40 -4.78
N ASN A 436 -1.86 16.36 -4.17
CA ASN A 436 -0.60 15.75 -4.62
C ASN A 436 -0.83 14.60 -5.61
N GLY A 437 -2.08 14.14 -5.74
CA GLY A 437 -2.48 13.01 -6.53
C GLY A 437 -2.88 13.37 -7.95
N HIS A 438 -3.73 12.54 -8.54
CA HIS A 438 -4.35 12.85 -9.82
C HIS A 438 -5.81 12.43 -9.82
N GLN A 439 -6.67 13.32 -10.31
CA GLN A 439 -8.11 13.15 -10.40
C GLN A 439 -8.54 11.85 -11.12
N ASN A 440 -7.82 11.52 -12.20
CA ASN A 440 -7.98 10.28 -12.97
C ASN A 440 -6.88 9.28 -12.63
N PHE A 441 -6.57 9.09 -11.34
CA PHE A 441 -5.44 8.27 -10.86
C PHE A 441 -5.38 6.91 -11.57
N ASP A 442 -6.46 6.14 -11.52
CA ASP A 442 -6.51 4.79 -12.09
C ASP A 442 -6.27 4.79 -13.61
N SER A 443 -6.85 5.76 -14.34
CA SER A 443 -6.65 5.88 -15.79
C SER A 443 -5.22 6.25 -16.17
N ILE A 444 -4.62 7.26 -15.51
CA ILE A 444 -3.26 7.72 -15.85
C ILE A 444 -2.19 6.71 -15.42
N THR A 445 -2.45 5.99 -14.32
CA THR A 445 -1.56 4.96 -13.79
C THR A 445 -1.78 3.59 -14.41
N LYS A 446 -2.88 3.40 -15.16
CA LYS A 446 -3.33 2.09 -15.67
C LYS A 446 -3.48 1.07 -14.55
N THR A 447 -3.96 1.52 -13.39
CA THR A 447 -4.26 0.67 -12.22
C THR A 447 -5.74 0.74 -11.86
N LYS A 448 -6.17 -0.07 -10.90
CA LYS A 448 -7.50 -0.05 -10.29
C LYS A 448 -7.42 0.29 -8.81
N THR A 449 -6.44 1.11 -8.42
CA THR A 449 -6.10 1.31 -7.00
C THR A 449 -7.24 2.01 -6.28
N VAL A 450 -7.78 3.09 -6.84
CA VAL A 450 -8.90 3.82 -6.25
C VAL A 450 -10.18 2.97 -6.29
N GLU A 451 -10.44 2.27 -7.40
CA GLU A 451 -11.54 1.31 -7.53
C GLU A 451 -11.50 0.23 -6.42
N HIS A 452 -10.34 -0.38 -6.18
CA HIS A 452 -10.16 -1.42 -5.17
C HIS A 452 -10.34 -0.88 -3.75
N VAL A 453 -9.81 0.32 -3.46
CA VAL A 453 -10.01 0.92 -2.14
C VAL A 453 -11.49 1.23 -1.90
N LEU A 454 -12.17 1.87 -2.87
CA LEU A 454 -13.60 2.20 -2.73
C LEU A 454 -14.51 0.97 -2.65
N SER A 455 -14.18 -0.13 -3.33
CA SER A 455 -14.93 -1.38 -3.26
C SER A 455 -14.76 -2.16 -1.95
N SER A 456 -13.74 -1.83 -1.16
CA SER A 456 -13.52 -2.41 0.18
C SER A 456 -14.20 -1.63 1.32
N LEU A 457 -14.77 -0.46 1.03
CA LEU A 457 -15.49 0.36 2.00
C LEU A 457 -16.88 -0.19 2.31
N ASP A 458 -17.42 0.12 3.50
CA ASP A 458 -18.84 -0.05 3.76
C ASP A 458 -19.69 1.06 3.12
N ILE A 459 -21.01 0.88 3.11
CA ILE A 459 -21.94 1.84 2.49
C ILE A 459 -21.94 3.20 3.20
N ASP A 460 -21.69 3.25 4.51
CA ASP A 460 -21.71 4.49 5.29
C ASP A 460 -20.50 5.36 4.93
N ARG A 461 -19.32 4.76 4.76
CA ARG A 461 -18.11 5.44 4.27
C ARG A 461 -18.24 5.90 2.83
N VAL A 462 -18.90 5.12 1.97
CA VAL A 462 -19.22 5.58 0.60
C VAL A 462 -20.17 6.77 0.64
N ARG A 463 -21.17 6.79 1.53
CA ARG A 463 -22.05 7.96 1.76
C ARG A 463 -21.26 9.17 2.25
N GLU A 464 -20.31 9.01 3.17
CA GLU A 464 -19.41 10.09 3.59
C GLU A 464 -18.57 10.65 2.42
N TYR A 465 -18.04 9.78 1.55
CA TYR A 465 -17.33 10.19 0.33
C TYR A 465 -18.22 10.98 -0.63
N VAL A 466 -19.44 10.49 -0.88
CA VAL A 466 -20.43 11.19 -1.73
C VAL A 466 -20.80 12.55 -1.14
N LYS A 467 -20.96 12.65 0.18
CA LYS A 467 -21.21 13.92 0.86
C LYS A 467 -20.06 14.90 0.66
N HIS A 468 -18.83 14.44 0.84
CA HIS A 468 -17.63 15.24 0.61
C HIS A 468 -17.53 15.75 -0.84
N LEU A 469 -17.90 14.93 -1.83
CA LEU A 469 -17.97 15.36 -3.22
C LEU A 469 -19.04 16.44 -3.43
N GLY A 470 -20.22 16.28 -2.84
CA GLY A 470 -21.27 17.31 -2.84
C GLY A 470 -20.80 18.63 -2.23
N ASP A 471 -20.09 18.55 -1.10
CA ASP A 471 -19.47 19.70 -0.45
C ASP A 471 -18.44 20.37 -1.36
N ILE A 472 -17.56 19.62 -2.03
CA ILE A 472 -16.60 20.18 -3.00
C ILE A 472 -17.32 20.89 -4.16
N ILE A 473 -18.46 20.35 -4.59
CA ILE A 473 -19.23 20.92 -5.69
C ILE A 473 -19.90 22.24 -5.27
N CYS A 474 -20.49 22.28 -4.07
CA CYS A 474 -21.25 23.44 -3.62
C CYS A 474 -20.40 24.50 -2.90
N GLN A 475 -19.36 24.11 -2.15
CA GLN A 475 -18.52 25.01 -1.37
C GLN A 475 -17.46 25.69 -2.24
N GLY A 476 -17.51 27.02 -2.28
CA GLY A 476 -16.49 27.88 -2.87
C GLY A 476 -16.65 29.30 -2.36
N VAL A 477 -15.70 30.17 -2.72
CA VAL A 477 -15.75 31.59 -2.38
C VAL A 477 -16.47 32.32 -3.51
N GLN A 478 -17.38 33.23 -3.16
CA GLN A 478 -17.97 34.13 -4.15
C GLN A 478 -16.86 35.07 -4.63
N THR A 479 -16.46 34.92 -5.88
CA THR A 479 -15.35 35.67 -6.48
C THR A 479 -15.72 36.07 -7.90
N GLU A 480 -15.22 37.22 -8.32
CA GLU A 480 -15.31 37.72 -9.70
C GLU A 480 -14.02 37.46 -10.49
N ASP A 481 -12.98 36.93 -9.83
CA ASP A 481 -11.71 36.60 -10.46
C ASP A 481 -11.88 35.41 -11.42
N THR A 482 -11.52 35.61 -12.68
CA THR A 482 -11.68 34.61 -13.74
C THR A 482 -10.84 33.36 -13.52
N ASP A 483 -9.65 33.50 -12.94
CA ASP A 483 -8.74 32.38 -12.71
C ASP A 483 -9.24 31.51 -11.54
N GLU A 484 -9.73 32.15 -10.47
CA GLU A 484 -10.36 31.45 -9.35
C GLU A 484 -11.66 30.73 -9.78
N ILE A 485 -12.49 31.37 -10.61
CA ILE A 485 -13.70 30.74 -11.17
C ILE A 485 -13.34 29.51 -12.02
N ALA A 486 -12.27 29.59 -12.81
CA ALA A 486 -11.80 28.47 -13.62
C ALA A 486 -11.30 27.31 -12.74
N GLU A 487 -10.55 27.59 -11.67
CA GLU A 487 -10.09 26.57 -10.71
C GLU A 487 -11.28 25.90 -9.99
N ILE A 488 -12.24 26.68 -9.49
CA ILE A 488 -13.47 26.17 -8.87
C ILE A 488 -14.25 25.30 -9.86
N THR A 489 -14.38 25.74 -11.11
CA THR A 489 -15.10 25.01 -12.16
C THR A 489 -14.42 23.67 -12.46
N ASN A 490 -13.09 23.62 -12.53
CA ASN A 490 -12.35 22.38 -12.74
C ASN A 490 -12.50 21.42 -11.56
N ARG A 491 -12.45 21.93 -10.33
CA ARG A 491 -12.70 21.15 -9.12
C ARG A 491 -14.13 20.58 -9.07
N ARG A 492 -15.14 21.34 -9.52
CA ARG A 492 -16.53 20.87 -9.66
C ARG A 492 -16.69 19.79 -10.71
N LYS A 493 -16.12 19.99 -11.91
CA LYS A 493 -16.14 18.99 -12.99
C LYS A 493 -15.57 17.66 -12.51
N TRP A 494 -14.45 17.72 -11.80
CA TRP A 494 -13.84 16.54 -11.21
C TRP A 494 -14.76 15.82 -10.23
N ALA A 495 -15.36 16.54 -9.28
CA ALA A 495 -16.25 15.92 -8.30
C ALA A 495 -17.49 15.29 -8.96
N LEU A 496 -18.01 15.91 -10.03
CA LEU A 496 -19.07 15.33 -10.87
C LEU A 496 -18.61 14.05 -11.60
N ASP A 497 -17.38 14.01 -12.09
CA ASP A 497 -16.78 12.79 -12.67
C ASP A 497 -16.65 11.68 -11.63
N GLN A 498 -16.32 12.01 -10.37
CA GLN A 498 -16.27 11.03 -9.28
C GLN A 498 -17.66 10.48 -8.93
N LEU A 499 -18.70 11.32 -8.88
CA LEU A 499 -20.07 10.84 -8.69
C LEU A 499 -20.48 9.86 -9.80
N LEU A 500 -20.15 10.18 -11.06
CA LEU A 500 -20.39 9.27 -12.17
C LEU A 500 -19.58 7.97 -12.04
N PHE A 501 -18.32 8.04 -11.62
CA PHE A 501 -17.48 6.86 -11.39
C PHE A 501 -18.10 5.90 -10.36
N LEU A 502 -18.63 6.42 -9.25
CA LEU A 502 -19.28 5.62 -8.20
C LEU A 502 -20.52 4.88 -8.73
N VAL A 503 -21.33 5.56 -9.55
CA VAL A 503 -22.49 4.96 -10.21
C VAL A 503 -22.05 3.90 -11.22
N ARG A 504 -21.01 4.18 -12.01
CA ARG A 504 -20.52 3.27 -13.06
C ARG A 504 -19.86 2.01 -12.53
N THR A 505 -19.32 2.03 -11.32
CA THR A 505 -18.48 0.95 -10.78
C THR A 505 -19.33 0.01 -9.93
N PRO A 506 -19.78 -1.17 -10.42
CA PRO A 506 -20.75 -2.00 -9.70
C PRO A 506 -20.21 -2.60 -8.39
N THR A 507 -18.88 -2.71 -8.28
CA THR A 507 -18.18 -3.26 -7.12
C THR A 507 -18.16 -2.32 -5.92
N VAL A 508 -18.39 -1.01 -6.10
CA VAL A 508 -18.47 -0.06 -4.98
C VAL A 508 -19.81 -0.24 -4.26
N PRO A 509 -19.81 -0.47 -2.93
CA PRO A 509 -21.03 -0.63 -2.15
C PRO A 509 -21.93 0.60 -2.20
N LYS A 510 -23.19 0.39 -2.61
CA LYS A 510 -24.23 1.41 -2.73
C LYS A 510 -25.60 0.76 -2.66
N ASP A 511 -26.55 1.46 -2.06
CA ASP A 511 -27.97 1.09 -2.10
C ASP A 511 -28.70 1.96 -3.13
N ASP A 512 -29.95 1.61 -3.40
CA ASP A 512 -30.76 2.35 -4.37
C ASP A 512 -30.96 3.80 -3.95
N GLN A 513 -31.06 4.07 -2.65
CA GLN A 513 -31.28 5.41 -2.12
C GLN A 513 -30.09 6.33 -2.42
N LEU A 514 -28.86 5.88 -2.21
CA LEU A 514 -27.66 6.66 -2.52
C LEU A 514 -27.58 6.99 -4.02
N VAL A 515 -27.93 6.04 -4.90
CA VAL A 515 -27.97 6.28 -6.34
C VAL A 515 -29.06 7.30 -6.69
N VAL A 516 -30.24 7.20 -6.09
CA VAL A 516 -31.32 8.19 -6.25
C VAL A 516 -30.86 9.57 -5.77
N ASP A 517 -30.15 9.67 -4.64
CA ASP A 517 -29.64 10.93 -4.13
C ASP A 517 -28.64 11.57 -5.10
N ILE A 518 -27.71 10.78 -5.66
CA ILE A 518 -26.75 11.23 -6.68
C ILE A 518 -27.48 11.72 -7.94
N LEU A 519 -28.44 10.94 -8.47
CA LEU A 519 -29.22 11.33 -9.65
C LEU A 519 -30.04 12.60 -9.39
N THR A 520 -30.61 12.74 -8.20
CA THR A 520 -31.37 13.93 -7.78
C THR A 520 -30.47 15.15 -7.73
N PHE A 521 -29.28 15.02 -7.15
CA PHE A 521 -28.29 16.10 -7.12
C PHE A 521 -27.87 16.54 -8.52
N LEU A 522 -27.53 15.59 -9.40
CA LEU A 522 -27.15 15.90 -10.78
C LEU A 522 -28.30 16.60 -11.53
N ALA A 523 -29.52 16.08 -11.43
CA ALA A 523 -30.69 16.68 -12.08
C ALA A 523 -30.99 18.09 -11.56
N ALA A 524 -30.96 18.28 -10.24
CA ALA A 524 -31.22 19.56 -9.58
C ALA A 524 -30.24 20.66 -10.01
N HIS A 525 -29.00 20.31 -10.33
CA HIS A 525 -27.97 21.25 -10.77
C HIS A 525 -27.75 21.29 -12.30
N SER A 526 -28.46 20.47 -13.08
CA SER A 526 -28.33 20.43 -14.55
C SER A 526 -29.56 20.92 -15.33
N TYR A 527 -30.77 20.70 -14.81
CA TYR A 527 -32.05 21.11 -15.43
C TYR A 527 -32.72 22.26 -14.68
N PHE A 528 -32.31 22.51 -13.44
CA PHE A 528 -32.97 23.47 -12.57
C PHE A 528 -31.97 24.48 -11.99
N THR A 529 -32.51 25.64 -11.61
CA THR A 529 -31.86 26.57 -10.69
C THR A 529 -32.49 26.41 -9.31
N MET A 530 -31.71 25.95 -8.33
CA MET A 530 -32.15 25.83 -6.95
C MET A 530 -32.21 27.22 -6.30
N GLN A 531 -33.37 27.61 -5.79
CA GLN A 531 -33.59 28.93 -5.21
C GLN A 531 -33.20 29.00 -3.72
N ARG A 532 -33.27 27.88 -3.00
CA ARG A 532 -32.97 27.81 -1.56
C ARG A 532 -32.45 26.43 -1.16
N PRO A 533 -31.57 26.34 -0.15
CA PRO A 533 -31.06 25.06 0.35
C PRO A 533 -32.14 24.21 1.02
N LEU A 534 -32.03 22.89 0.87
CA LEU A 534 -32.94 21.89 1.41
C LEU A 534 -32.22 21.07 2.51
N LYS A 535 -32.20 21.59 3.74
CA LYS A 535 -31.46 21.02 4.89
C LYS A 535 -31.71 19.54 5.20
N LYS A 536 -32.81 18.95 4.71
CA LYS A 536 -33.20 17.55 4.94
C LYS A 536 -32.97 16.63 3.74
N ARG A 537 -32.54 17.16 2.59
CA ARG A 537 -32.24 16.37 1.40
C ARG A 537 -30.73 16.25 1.25
N PHE A 538 -30.25 15.01 1.27
CA PHE A 538 -28.83 14.69 1.10
C PHE A 538 -28.28 15.31 -0.18
N LEU A 539 -27.09 15.92 -0.10
CA LEU A 539 -26.39 16.68 -1.15
C LEU A 539 -27.01 18.04 -1.54
N LEU A 540 -28.23 18.35 -1.10
CA LEU A 540 -28.91 19.62 -1.43
C LEU A 540 -28.97 20.57 -0.23
N GLU A 541 -28.14 20.36 0.79
CA GLU A 541 -28.07 21.19 1.99
C GLU A 541 -27.46 22.58 1.72
N HIS A 542 -26.71 22.72 0.62
CA HIS A 542 -25.96 23.92 0.27
C HIS A 542 -26.25 24.39 -1.16
N LEU A 543 -26.28 25.71 -1.35
CA LEU A 543 -26.30 26.31 -2.68
C LEU A 543 -24.86 26.40 -3.23
N PRO A 544 -24.64 26.17 -4.53
CA PRO A 544 -23.33 26.37 -5.13
C PRO A 544 -22.88 27.84 -5.07
N ALA A 545 -21.69 28.08 -4.53
CA ALA A 545 -21.03 29.38 -4.54
C ALA A 545 -19.66 29.29 -5.25
N PRO A 546 -19.44 30.00 -6.37
CA PRO A 546 -20.41 30.78 -7.16
C PRO A 546 -21.48 29.89 -7.83
N PRO A 547 -22.57 30.43 -8.37
CA PRO A 547 -23.57 29.65 -9.14
C PRO A 547 -22.96 28.90 -10.32
N PHE A 548 -23.64 27.86 -10.80
CA PHE A 548 -23.18 27.10 -11.97
C PHE A 548 -23.31 27.93 -13.25
N SER A 549 -22.24 27.96 -14.05
CA SER A 549 -22.31 28.42 -15.44
C SER A 549 -23.12 27.46 -16.31
N ASP A 550 -23.60 27.93 -17.45
CA ASP A 550 -24.37 27.08 -18.37
C ASP A 550 -23.53 25.93 -18.94
N SER A 551 -22.23 26.16 -19.16
CA SER A 551 -21.29 25.10 -19.55
C SER A 551 -21.17 24.01 -18.48
N LEU A 552 -21.16 24.36 -17.19
CA LEU A 552 -21.11 23.39 -16.11
C LEU A 552 -22.45 22.66 -15.95
N LYS A 553 -23.59 23.33 -16.13
CA LYS A 553 -24.91 22.69 -16.17
C LYS A 553 -25.00 21.65 -17.29
N GLN A 554 -24.49 21.96 -18.48
CA GLN A 554 -24.46 21.03 -19.61
C GLN A 554 -23.60 19.79 -19.31
N ILE A 555 -22.42 19.97 -18.69
CA ILE A 555 -21.59 18.85 -18.25
C ILE A 555 -22.33 18.01 -17.20
N THR A 556 -22.95 18.65 -16.21
CA THR A 556 -23.73 17.97 -15.17
C THR A 556 -24.87 17.15 -15.79
N ARG A 557 -25.54 17.68 -16.83
CA ARG A 557 -26.57 16.96 -17.60
C ARG A 557 -26.02 15.74 -18.31
N SER A 558 -24.87 15.88 -18.97
CA SER A 558 -24.17 14.76 -19.59
C SER A 558 -23.83 13.67 -18.58
N ARG A 559 -23.44 14.03 -17.34
CA ARG A 559 -23.17 13.08 -16.26
C ARG A 559 -24.44 12.41 -15.72
N PHE A 560 -25.54 13.14 -15.61
CA PHE A 560 -26.85 12.57 -15.29
C PHE A 560 -27.25 11.49 -16.31
N LEU A 561 -27.30 11.84 -17.60
CA LEU A 561 -27.66 10.91 -18.67
C LEU A 561 -26.68 9.72 -18.76
N SER A 562 -25.39 9.96 -18.57
CA SER A 562 -24.38 8.90 -18.53
C SER A 562 -24.57 7.94 -17.35
N SER A 563 -25.00 8.46 -16.20
CA SER A 563 -25.29 7.65 -15.00
C SER A 563 -26.50 6.77 -15.25
N VAL A 564 -27.59 7.35 -15.79
CA VAL A 564 -28.80 6.60 -16.15
C VAL A 564 -28.53 5.54 -17.22
N SER A 565 -27.73 5.89 -18.24
CA SER A 565 -27.31 4.96 -19.30
C SER A 565 -26.54 3.77 -18.75
N GLU A 566 -25.66 3.97 -17.79
CA GLU A 566 -24.88 2.89 -17.21
C GLU A 566 -25.75 2.01 -16.31
N LEU A 567 -26.60 2.62 -15.48
CA LEU A 567 -27.55 1.90 -14.65
C LEU A 567 -28.50 1.03 -15.47
N ALA A 568 -28.87 1.46 -16.68
CA ALA A 568 -29.68 0.67 -17.62
C ALA A 568 -28.99 -0.63 -18.09
N LYS A 569 -27.66 -0.71 -18.02
CA LYS A 569 -26.86 -1.90 -18.38
C LYS A 569 -26.54 -2.80 -17.19
N GLN A 570 -26.53 -2.23 -15.98
CA GLN A 570 -26.16 -2.94 -14.77
C GLN A 570 -27.31 -3.80 -14.26
N ALA A 571 -26.98 -4.96 -13.69
CA ALA A 571 -27.91 -5.75 -12.89
C ALA A 571 -27.65 -5.50 -11.39
N PRO A 572 -28.67 -5.54 -10.53
CA PRO A 572 -28.50 -5.28 -9.10
C PRO A 572 -27.55 -6.30 -8.45
N ALA A 573 -26.62 -5.85 -7.60
CA ALA A 573 -25.64 -6.69 -6.91
C ALA A 573 -26.32 -7.77 -6.02
N SER A 574 -25.70 -8.94 -5.85
CA SER A 574 -26.32 -10.14 -5.26
C SER A 574 -26.89 -9.94 -3.85
N SER A 575 -28.18 -10.23 -3.67
CA SER A 575 -28.72 -10.80 -2.44
C SER A 575 -29.23 -12.21 -2.76
N ALA A 576 -29.13 -13.13 -1.81
CA ALA A 576 -29.17 -14.58 -2.01
C ALA A 576 -30.54 -15.20 -2.41
N SER A 577 -31.50 -14.43 -2.92
CA SER A 577 -32.83 -14.94 -3.30
C SER A 577 -32.99 -15.06 -4.83
N ALA A 578 -33.26 -16.28 -5.28
CA ALA A 578 -33.33 -16.72 -6.67
C ALA A 578 -34.40 -15.99 -7.51
N GLY A 579 -33.93 -15.33 -8.58
CA GLY A 579 -34.70 -14.84 -9.72
C GLY A 579 -33.73 -14.30 -10.79
N LYS A 580 -34.00 -14.50 -12.08
CA LYS A 580 -33.21 -13.88 -13.17
C LYS A 580 -33.29 -12.35 -13.00
N LYS A 581 -32.19 -11.72 -12.60
CA LYS A 581 -32.09 -10.25 -12.47
C LYS A 581 -31.97 -9.63 -13.84
N ALA A 582 -32.98 -8.87 -14.27
CA ALA A 582 -32.92 -8.15 -15.52
C ALA A 582 -32.04 -6.89 -15.37
N PRO A 583 -31.20 -6.56 -16.36
CA PRO A 583 -30.43 -5.32 -16.37
C PRO A 583 -31.37 -4.11 -16.33
N GLY A 584 -30.90 -3.00 -15.76
CA GLY A 584 -31.65 -1.75 -15.70
C GLY A 584 -32.67 -1.63 -14.55
N LEU A 585 -32.81 -2.66 -13.72
CA LEU A 585 -33.72 -2.66 -12.56
C LEU A 585 -32.99 -2.31 -11.25
N ALA A 586 -33.66 -1.52 -10.42
CA ALA A 586 -33.35 -1.32 -9.01
C ALA A 586 -33.81 -2.53 -8.17
N HIS A 587 -33.46 -2.58 -6.89
CA HIS A 587 -33.82 -3.69 -5.99
C HIS A 587 -35.32 -3.78 -5.72
N ASP A 588 -36.05 -2.67 -5.85
CA ASP A 588 -37.51 -2.65 -5.78
C ASP A 588 -38.22 -3.09 -7.07
N GLY A 589 -37.47 -3.47 -8.10
CA GLY A 589 -37.99 -3.93 -9.38
C GLY A 589 -38.43 -2.80 -10.33
N GLN A 590 -38.18 -1.53 -10.00
CA GLN A 590 -38.40 -0.42 -10.93
C GLN A 590 -37.20 -0.19 -11.85
N LEU A 591 -37.46 0.29 -13.07
CA LEU A 591 -36.41 0.71 -13.99
C LEU A 591 -35.68 1.96 -13.44
N TRP A 592 -34.35 1.99 -13.53
CA TRP A 592 -33.56 3.19 -13.22
C TRP A 592 -33.97 4.39 -14.08
N LEU A 593 -34.33 4.14 -15.34
CA LEU A 593 -34.91 5.14 -16.25
C LEU A 593 -36.20 5.74 -15.71
N THR A 594 -37.05 4.93 -15.07
CA THR A 594 -38.29 5.40 -14.42
C THR A 594 -37.95 6.30 -13.24
N LYS A 595 -37.04 5.87 -12.36
CA LYS A 595 -36.61 6.68 -11.21
C LYS A 595 -36.02 8.03 -11.66
N ALA A 596 -35.18 8.03 -12.69
CA ALA A 596 -34.59 9.24 -13.25
C ALA A 596 -35.65 10.22 -13.79
N HIS A 597 -36.65 9.72 -14.51
CA HIS A 597 -37.75 10.53 -15.01
C HIS A 597 -38.63 11.08 -13.87
N ASP A 598 -38.96 10.24 -12.89
CA ASP A 598 -39.77 10.64 -11.73
C ASP A 598 -39.04 11.72 -10.88
N ILE A 599 -37.71 11.66 -10.80
CA ILE A 599 -36.89 12.72 -10.19
C ILE A 599 -37.13 14.05 -10.90
N LEU A 600 -37.03 14.12 -12.23
CA LEU A 600 -37.26 15.36 -12.98
C LEU A 600 -38.68 15.91 -12.75
N LEU A 601 -39.70 15.06 -12.82
CA LEU A 601 -41.09 15.45 -12.54
C LEU A 601 -41.29 15.96 -11.11
N SER A 602 -40.59 15.36 -10.14
CA SER A 602 -40.67 15.76 -8.74
C SER A 602 -40.02 17.12 -8.48
N LEU A 603 -38.91 17.40 -9.16
CA LEU A 603 -38.19 18.68 -9.07
C LEU A 603 -38.98 19.81 -9.76
N GLU A 604 -39.59 19.55 -10.92
CA GLU A 604 -40.45 20.51 -11.64
C GLU A 604 -41.63 20.99 -10.78
N LYS A 605 -42.22 20.09 -9.98
CA LYS A 605 -43.35 20.40 -9.09
C LYS A 605 -42.93 21.12 -7.80
N ASP A 606 -41.65 21.07 -7.45
CA ASP A 606 -41.14 21.63 -6.20
C ASP A 606 -40.76 23.09 -6.38
N LYS A 607 -41.45 23.98 -5.66
CA LYS A 607 -41.28 25.43 -5.72
C LYS A 607 -39.86 25.92 -5.36
N CYS A 608 -39.01 25.06 -4.81
CA CYS A 608 -37.61 25.39 -4.52
C CYS A 608 -36.74 25.39 -5.79
N PHE A 609 -37.23 24.85 -6.90
CA PHE A 609 -36.53 24.74 -8.16
C PHE A 609 -37.25 25.55 -9.23
N LYS A 610 -36.47 26.10 -10.17
CA LYS A 610 -36.99 26.73 -11.38
C LYS A 610 -36.32 26.07 -12.57
N SER A 611 -37.09 25.54 -13.52
CA SER A 611 -36.55 24.99 -14.77
C SER A 611 -35.72 26.06 -15.48
N ILE A 612 -34.57 25.65 -16.03
CA ILE A 612 -33.74 26.51 -16.89
C ILE A 612 -34.23 26.47 -18.34
N PHE A 613 -35.14 25.56 -18.67
CA PHE A 613 -35.73 25.37 -19.99
C PHE A 613 -37.15 25.90 -20.02
N ASP A 614 -37.42 26.70 -21.04
CA ASP A 614 -38.76 27.15 -21.35
C ASP A 614 -39.34 26.13 -22.33
N HIS A 615 -40.28 25.31 -21.85
CA HIS A 615 -41.03 24.42 -22.71
C HIS A 615 -42.23 25.21 -23.21
N ASP A 616 -42.29 25.46 -24.51
CA ASP A 616 -43.50 26.01 -25.10
C ASP A 616 -44.68 25.05 -24.93
N ASP A 617 -45.89 25.55 -25.18
CA ASP A 617 -47.12 24.77 -25.00
C ASP A 617 -47.13 23.51 -25.89
N GLU A 618 -46.42 23.52 -27.03
CA GLU A 618 -46.34 22.38 -27.95
C GLU A 618 -45.44 21.26 -27.40
N ILE A 619 -44.22 21.59 -26.98
CA ILE A 619 -43.28 20.65 -26.37
C ILE A 619 -43.89 20.10 -25.08
N ALA A 620 -44.49 20.96 -24.24
CA ALA A 620 -45.16 20.53 -23.02
C ALA A 620 -46.30 19.53 -23.30
N ALA A 621 -47.08 19.75 -24.37
CA ALA A 621 -48.12 18.82 -24.79
C ALA A 621 -47.54 17.47 -25.27
N LYS A 622 -46.50 17.49 -26.12
CA LYS A 622 -45.79 16.27 -26.58
C LYS A 622 -45.28 15.44 -25.40
N LEU A 623 -44.62 16.08 -24.43
CA LEU A 623 -44.12 15.42 -23.23
C LEU A 623 -45.25 14.83 -22.37
N ALA A 624 -46.33 15.57 -22.18
CA ALA A 624 -47.49 15.10 -21.42
C ALA A 624 -48.15 13.87 -22.08
N ASP A 625 -48.22 13.85 -23.41
CA ASP A 625 -48.75 12.71 -24.16
C ASP A 625 -47.81 11.50 -24.11
N GLY A 626 -46.49 11.71 -24.15
CA GLY A 626 -45.50 10.67 -23.90
C GLY A 626 -45.64 10.04 -22.51
N VAL A 627 -45.89 10.84 -21.46
CA VAL A 627 -46.15 10.32 -20.11
C VAL A 627 -47.44 9.50 -20.06
N LYS A 628 -48.52 9.94 -20.72
CA LYS A 628 -49.77 9.15 -20.84
C LYS A 628 -49.52 7.84 -21.57
N CYS A 629 -48.72 7.86 -22.64
CA CYS A 629 -48.32 6.67 -23.38
C CYS A 629 -47.56 5.69 -22.48
N LEU A 630 -46.59 6.19 -21.71
CA LEU A 630 -45.83 5.38 -20.75
C LEU A 630 -46.75 4.68 -19.73
N ASP A 631 -47.75 5.39 -19.19
CA ASP A 631 -48.73 4.81 -18.27
C ASP A 631 -49.61 3.73 -18.93
N LYS A 632 -49.95 3.89 -20.22
CA LYS A 632 -50.65 2.84 -20.99
C LYS A 632 -49.78 1.58 -21.09
N VAL A 633 -48.52 1.71 -21.49
CA VAL A 633 -47.60 0.56 -21.66
C VAL A 633 -47.33 -0.13 -20.32
N ARG A 634 -47.14 0.63 -19.23
CA ARG A 634 -47.01 0.07 -17.87
C ARG A 634 -48.23 -0.76 -17.45
N LYS A 635 -49.44 -0.25 -17.71
CA LYS A 635 -50.69 -0.98 -17.43
C LYS A 635 -50.82 -2.24 -18.28
N PHE A 636 -50.30 -2.23 -19.50
CA PHE A 636 -50.25 -3.41 -20.37
C PHE A 636 -49.26 -4.45 -19.83
N GLU A 637 -48.02 -4.05 -19.52
CA GLU A 637 -47.00 -4.95 -18.93
C GLU A 637 -47.52 -5.63 -17.66
N ALA A 638 -48.17 -4.88 -16.77
CA ALA A 638 -48.71 -5.40 -15.52
C ALA A 638 -49.83 -6.45 -15.72
N LYS A 639 -50.58 -6.38 -16.83
CA LYS A 639 -51.69 -7.29 -17.14
C LYS A 639 -51.25 -8.56 -17.87
N THR A 640 -50.17 -8.48 -18.64
CA THR A 640 -49.71 -9.59 -19.48
C THR A 640 -48.98 -10.65 -18.65
N ALA A 641 -49.31 -11.93 -18.84
CA ALA A 641 -48.63 -13.05 -18.18
C ALA A 641 -47.42 -13.60 -18.96
N ASP A 642 -47.37 -13.32 -20.27
CA ASP A 642 -46.33 -13.75 -21.19
C ASP A 642 -45.00 -13.03 -20.90
N ALA A 643 -43.93 -13.81 -20.74
CA ALA A 643 -42.60 -13.30 -20.37
C ALA A 643 -41.96 -12.50 -21.51
N ASP A 644 -42.10 -12.96 -22.76
CA ASP A 644 -41.46 -12.33 -23.91
C ASP A 644 -42.19 -11.04 -24.28
N ILE A 645 -43.52 -10.99 -24.11
CA ILE A 645 -44.30 -9.76 -24.30
C ILE A 645 -43.98 -8.75 -23.18
N LYS A 646 -43.79 -9.21 -21.94
CA LYS A 646 -43.35 -8.35 -20.83
C LYS A 646 -41.97 -7.74 -21.09
N GLU A 647 -41.03 -8.54 -21.59
CA GLU A 647 -39.69 -8.08 -21.95
C GLU A 647 -39.74 -6.98 -23.01
N ARG A 648 -40.50 -7.20 -24.09
CA ARG A 648 -40.74 -6.19 -25.15
C ARG A 648 -41.40 -4.92 -24.61
N ALA A 649 -42.44 -5.05 -23.77
CA ALA A 649 -43.10 -3.90 -23.15
C ALA A 649 -42.13 -3.10 -22.27
N ARG A 650 -41.21 -3.76 -21.58
CA ARG A 650 -40.19 -3.10 -20.75
C ARG A 650 -39.08 -2.45 -21.57
N ALA A 651 -38.65 -3.10 -22.65
CA ALA A 651 -37.70 -2.53 -23.61
C ALA A 651 -38.28 -1.27 -24.27
N PHE A 652 -39.56 -1.31 -24.66
CA PHE A 652 -40.27 -0.16 -25.21
C PHE A 652 -40.44 0.97 -24.19
N GLN A 653 -40.78 0.65 -22.92
CA GLN A 653 -40.79 1.66 -21.86
C GLN A 653 -39.43 2.33 -21.69
N SER A 654 -38.34 1.57 -21.77
CA SER A 654 -36.99 2.11 -21.67
C SER A 654 -36.70 3.07 -22.83
N LEU A 655 -37.12 2.72 -24.05
CA LEU A 655 -37.00 3.57 -25.23
C LEU A 655 -37.78 4.89 -25.07
N LEU A 656 -39.05 4.81 -24.65
CA LEU A 656 -39.90 5.98 -24.43
C LEU A 656 -39.39 6.87 -23.28
N LEU A 657 -38.91 6.28 -22.19
CA LEU A 657 -38.27 7.02 -21.10
C LEU A 657 -37.00 7.72 -21.57
N SER A 658 -36.20 7.09 -22.43
CA SER A 658 -35.01 7.72 -22.99
C SER A 658 -35.33 8.92 -23.88
N ALA A 659 -36.40 8.87 -24.67
CA ALA A 659 -36.90 10.04 -25.40
C ALA A 659 -37.28 11.15 -24.40
N LEU A 660 -38.17 10.86 -23.45
CA LEU A 660 -38.63 11.85 -22.46
C LEU A 660 -37.48 12.51 -21.66
N LEU A 661 -36.46 11.74 -21.28
CA LEU A 661 -35.30 12.26 -20.54
C LEU A 661 -34.42 13.20 -21.37
N VAL A 662 -34.27 12.93 -22.68
CA VAL A 662 -33.50 13.81 -23.57
C VAL A 662 -34.34 15.03 -23.96
N SER A 663 -35.64 14.87 -24.19
CA SER A 663 -36.54 15.99 -24.49
C SER A 663 -36.71 16.97 -23.31
N ALA A 664 -36.34 16.58 -22.08
CA ALA A 664 -36.45 17.41 -20.88
C ALA A 664 -35.53 18.66 -20.88
N ASP A 665 -34.54 18.74 -21.77
CA ASP A 665 -33.76 19.95 -21.97
C ASP A 665 -34.20 20.80 -23.16
N ALA A 666 -35.36 20.47 -23.75
CA ALA A 666 -35.95 21.17 -24.89
C ALA A 666 -34.98 21.36 -26.07
N ALA A 667 -33.99 20.48 -26.22
CA ALA A 667 -33.08 20.51 -27.37
C ALA A 667 -33.82 20.19 -28.68
N ASP A 668 -33.47 20.91 -29.75
CA ASP A 668 -34.09 20.78 -31.08
C ASP A 668 -34.18 19.31 -31.54
N GLY A 669 -35.38 18.90 -31.95
CA GLY A 669 -35.67 17.58 -32.51
C GLY A 669 -35.84 16.45 -31.49
N ALA A 670 -35.49 16.62 -30.22
CA ALA A 670 -35.62 15.55 -29.23
C ALA A 670 -37.09 15.29 -28.83
N SER A 671 -37.92 16.33 -28.73
CA SER A 671 -39.36 16.20 -28.41
C SER A 671 -40.15 15.50 -29.51
N ASP A 672 -39.67 15.58 -30.75
CA ASP A 672 -40.33 15.01 -31.93
C ASP A 672 -40.24 13.48 -31.97
N LEU A 673 -39.38 12.88 -31.13
CA LEU A 673 -39.34 11.43 -30.93
C LEU A 673 -40.59 10.86 -30.25
N VAL A 674 -41.30 11.69 -29.47
CA VAL A 674 -42.35 11.21 -28.55
C VAL A 674 -43.65 10.82 -29.27
N GLU A 675 -44.03 11.57 -30.29
CA GLU A 675 -45.25 11.33 -31.06
C GLU A 675 -45.17 10.03 -31.89
N PRO A 676 -44.11 9.78 -32.69
CA PRO A 676 -43.92 8.51 -33.40
C PRO A 676 -43.91 7.30 -32.46
N LEU A 677 -43.25 7.42 -31.31
CA LEU A 677 -43.26 6.36 -30.29
C LEU A 677 -44.67 6.13 -29.74
N SER A 678 -45.45 7.18 -29.52
CA SER A 678 -46.84 7.03 -29.04
C SER A 678 -47.72 6.29 -30.05
N ALA A 679 -47.59 6.60 -31.34
CA ALA A 679 -48.26 5.88 -32.42
C ALA A 679 -47.81 4.41 -32.52
N CYS A 680 -46.50 4.16 -32.35
CA CYS A 680 -45.95 2.81 -32.32
C CYS A 680 -46.52 1.99 -31.14
N ALA A 681 -46.62 2.60 -29.95
CA ALA A 681 -47.16 1.95 -28.75
C ALA A 681 -48.62 1.49 -28.92
N ASP A 682 -49.47 2.30 -29.55
CA ASP A 682 -50.88 1.97 -29.77
C ASP A 682 -51.03 0.74 -30.70
N LYS A 683 -50.07 0.47 -31.61
CA LYS A 683 -50.04 -0.73 -32.45
C LYS A 683 -49.43 -1.96 -31.75
N LEU A 684 -48.35 -1.78 -31.01
CA LEU A 684 -47.63 -2.87 -30.34
C LEU A 684 -48.33 -3.35 -29.05
N PHE A 685 -49.03 -2.47 -28.35
CA PHE A 685 -49.62 -2.74 -27.03
C PHE A 685 -51.09 -2.28 -26.96
N PRO A 686 -51.99 -2.84 -27.80
CA PRO A 686 -53.38 -2.42 -27.85
C PRO A 686 -54.09 -2.64 -26.51
N ALA A 687 -54.93 -1.68 -26.11
CA ALA A 687 -55.72 -1.81 -24.89
C ALA A 687 -56.70 -2.98 -25.01
N SER A 688 -56.71 -3.88 -24.02
CA SER A 688 -57.70 -4.95 -23.90
C SER A 688 -59.10 -4.36 -23.64
N THR A 689 -59.80 -3.94 -24.69
CA THR A 689 -61.24 -3.68 -24.69
C THR A 689 -61.92 -4.61 -25.69
N ALA A 690 -62.44 -5.72 -25.17
CA ALA A 690 -63.70 -6.39 -25.52
C ALA A 690 -64.28 -6.35 -26.97
N ALA A 691 -63.48 -6.33 -28.03
CA ALA A 691 -63.97 -6.40 -29.42
C ALA A 691 -63.48 -7.62 -30.23
N ALA A 692 -62.71 -8.54 -29.64
CA ALA A 692 -62.21 -9.74 -30.36
C ALA A 692 -63.20 -10.92 -30.40
N ARG A 693 -64.51 -10.67 -30.30
CA ARG A 693 -65.56 -11.68 -30.57
C ARG A 693 -66.60 -11.13 -31.54
N LYS A 694 -66.21 -10.98 -32.81
CA LYS A 694 -67.04 -11.29 -33.99
C LYS A 694 -66.29 -10.94 -35.28
N GLY A 695 -66.31 -11.86 -36.23
CA GLY A 695 -66.05 -11.56 -37.64
C GLY A 695 -64.76 -12.17 -38.19
N LYS A 696 -64.88 -13.40 -38.70
CA LYS A 696 -63.95 -13.97 -39.67
C LYS A 696 -64.27 -13.34 -41.03
N GLN A 697 -63.21 -12.91 -41.75
CA GLN A 697 -63.11 -12.53 -43.16
C GLN A 697 -62.92 -11.03 -43.51
N SER A 698 -61.80 -10.84 -44.24
CA SER A 698 -61.47 -9.82 -45.24
C SER A 698 -61.35 -8.35 -44.81
N ALA A 699 -60.11 -7.88 -44.69
CA ALA A 699 -59.55 -6.85 -45.59
C ALA A 699 -58.04 -6.78 -45.36
N GLU A 700 -57.26 -6.83 -46.45
CA GLU A 700 -55.97 -6.15 -46.51
C GLU A 700 -56.20 -4.69 -46.13
N GLU A 701 -55.70 -4.26 -44.97
CA GLU A 701 -55.36 -2.86 -44.78
C GLU A 701 -53.84 -2.76 -44.90
N ASP A 702 -53.40 -2.11 -45.98
CA ASP A 702 -52.05 -1.58 -46.22
C ASP A 702 -51.66 -0.56 -45.13
N GLY A 703 -51.54 -1.03 -43.89
CA GLY A 703 -51.11 -0.23 -42.76
C GLY A 703 -49.70 -0.62 -42.33
N ILE A 704 -48.77 0.34 -42.30
CA ILE A 704 -47.41 0.18 -41.77
C ILE A 704 -47.45 -0.59 -40.45
N SER A 705 -46.74 -1.71 -40.34
CA SER A 705 -46.81 -2.55 -39.13
C SER A 705 -46.23 -1.83 -37.89
N GLY A 706 -46.59 -2.28 -36.68
CA GLY A 706 -46.02 -1.72 -35.45
C GLY A 706 -44.49 -1.86 -35.36
N ILE A 707 -43.94 -2.92 -35.96
CA ILE A 707 -42.50 -3.16 -36.03
C ILE A 707 -41.81 -2.25 -37.06
N GLU A 708 -42.45 -1.96 -38.20
CA GLU A 708 -41.93 -0.95 -39.13
C GLU A 708 -41.86 0.44 -38.50
N LEU A 709 -42.92 0.86 -37.79
CA LEU A 709 -42.91 2.13 -37.04
C LEU A 709 -41.83 2.14 -35.95
N LEU A 710 -41.59 1.00 -35.30
CA LEU A 710 -40.49 0.87 -34.32
C LEU A 710 -39.14 1.08 -35.00
N CYS A 711 -38.89 0.46 -36.16
CA CYS A 711 -37.65 0.65 -36.91
C CYS A 711 -37.42 2.11 -37.31
N ASP A 712 -38.46 2.81 -37.77
CA ASP A 712 -38.39 4.26 -38.05
C ASP A 712 -38.02 5.05 -36.79
N CYS A 713 -38.66 4.77 -35.65
CA CYS A 713 -38.33 5.42 -34.39
C CYS A 713 -36.87 5.16 -33.98
N LEU A 714 -36.39 3.92 -34.13
CA LEU A 714 -35.01 3.56 -33.80
C LEU A 714 -34.02 4.30 -34.70
N LEU A 715 -34.32 4.50 -35.98
CA LEU A 715 -33.50 5.30 -36.89
C LEU A 715 -33.47 6.77 -36.47
N SER A 716 -34.61 7.37 -36.14
CA SER A 716 -34.65 8.75 -35.60
C SER A 716 -33.82 8.91 -34.32
N PHE A 717 -33.76 7.87 -33.47
CA PHE A 717 -32.86 7.88 -32.29
C PHE A 717 -31.38 7.89 -32.68
N LEU A 718 -31.01 7.20 -33.76
CA LEU A 718 -29.64 7.10 -34.25
C LEU A 718 -29.20 8.36 -35.02
N GLU A 719 -30.14 9.08 -35.64
CA GLU A 719 -29.91 10.37 -36.30
C GLU A 719 -29.50 11.46 -35.29
N LEU A 720 -30.01 11.39 -34.06
CA LEU A 720 -29.61 12.28 -32.99
C LEU A 720 -28.22 11.94 -32.46
N SER A 721 -27.40 12.97 -32.25
CA SER A 721 -25.99 12.84 -31.81
C SER A 721 -25.82 12.46 -30.33
N SER A 722 -26.63 11.53 -29.81
CA SER A 722 -26.65 11.12 -28.40
C SER A 722 -26.20 9.67 -28.19
N ALA A 723 -25.12 9.47 -27.42
CA ALA A 723 -24.67 8.12 -27.03
C ALA A 723 -25.70 7.37 -26.17
N PHE A 724 -26.49 8.10 -25.39
CA PHE A 724 -27.57 7.55 -24.57
C PHE A 724 -28.73 7.02 -25.42
N LEU A 725 -29.15 7.77 -26.45
CA LEU A 725 -30.19 7.33 -27.38
C LEU A 725 -29.72 6.13 -28.22
N ARG A 726 -28.47 6.15 -28.72
CA ARG A 726 -27.88 5.00 -29.41
C ARG A 726 -27.93 3.73 -28.58
N THR A 727 -27.52 3.80 -27.30
CA THR A 727 -27.58 2.66 -26.38
C THR A 727 -29.02 2.17 -26.19
N SER A 728 -29.97 3.10 -26.02
CA SER A 728 -31.39 2.77 -25.82
C SER A 728 -32.00 2.10 -27.05
N ALA A 729 -31.66 2.60 -28.24
CA ALA A 729 -32.10 2.04 -29.51
C ALA A 729 -31.54 0.61 -29.72
N THR A 730 -30.25 0.39 -29.40
CA THR A 730 -29.65 -0.96 -29.48
C THR A 730 -30.35 -1.95 -28.55
N ASN A 731 -30.60 -1.57 -27.30
CA ASN A 731 -31.28 -2.44 -26.33
C ASN A 731 -32.73 -2.75 -26.75
N ALA A 732 -33.45 -1.77 -27.30
CA ALA A 732 -34.79 -1.98 -27.83
C ALA A 732 -34.76 -2.89 -29.06
N PHE A 733 -33.86 -2.65 -30.01
CA PHE A 733 -33.72 -3.50 -31.19
C PHE A 733 -33.45 -4.97 -30.83
N GLU A 734 -32.58 -5.23 -29.85
CA GLU A 734 -32.28 -6.59 -29.40
C GLU A 734 -33.55 -7.32 -28.91
N ALA A 735 -34.37 -6.65 -28.10
CA ALA A 735 -35.61 -7.20 -27.55
C ALA A 735 -36.69 -7.48 -28.61
N PHE A 736 -36.70 -6.74 -29.72
CA PHE A 736 -37.67 -6.90 -30.81
C PHE A 736 -37.10 -7.63 -32.04
N SER A 737 -35.84 -8.07 -32.00
CA SER A 737 -35.13 -8.64 -33.15
C SER A 737 -35.82 -9.85 -33.78
N GLN A 738 -36.54 -10.64 -32.98
CA GLN A 738 -37.28 -11.82 -33.44
C GLN A 738 -38.59 -11.48 -34.18
N ASP A 739 -39.09 -10.26 -34.03
CA ASP A 739 -40.35 -9.81 -34.63
C ASP A 739 -40.13 -9.07 -35.97
N MET A 740 -38.88 -8.98 -36.41
CA MET A 740 -38.50 -8.26 -37.63
C MET A 740 -39.14 -8.90 -38.86
N THR A 741 -39.88 -8.10 -39.63
CA THR A 741 -40.50 -8.46 -40.91
C THR A 741 -39.56 -8.17 -42.09
N LYS A 742 -39.88 -8.71 -43.27
CA LYS A 742 -39.14 -8.44 -44.51
C LYS A 742 -39.10 -6.94 -44.83
N GLU A 743 -40.22 -6.27 -44.59
CA GLU A 743 -40.44 -4.85 -44.82
C GLU A 743 -39.57 -4.01 -43.86
N SER A 744 -39.61 -4.32 -42.55
CA SER A 744 -38.79 -3.64 -41.54
C SER A 744 -37.28 -3.82 -41.76
N MET A 745 -36.85 -5.01 -42.20
CA MET A 745 -35.46 -5.26 -42.60
C MET A 745 -35.08 -4.50 -43.88
N GLY A 746 -36.02 -4.39 -44.83
CA GLY A 746 -35.85 -3.59 -46.03
C GLY A 746 -35.60 -2.12 -45.72
N LEU A 747 -36.29 -1.57 -44.72
CA LEU A 747 -36.15 -0.19 -44.27
C LEU A 747 -34.75 0.09 -43.68
N LEU A 748 -34.26 -0.79 -42.80
CA LEU A 748 -32.88 -0.69 -42.29
C LEU A 748 -31.84 -0.79 -43.41
N LEU A 749 -32.04 -1.69 -44.37
CA LEU A 749 -31.15 -1.85 -45.52
C LEU A 749 -31.18 -0.64 -46.46
N SER A 750 -32.32 0.03 -46.62
CA SER A 750 -32.39 1.25 -47.44
C SER A 750 -31.59 2.42 -46.86
N HIS A 751 -31.46 2.52 -45.55
CA HIS A 751 -30.60 3.53 -44.91
C HIS A 751 -29.10 3.19 -45.01
N LEU A 752 -28.74 1.92 -45.20
CA LEU A 752 -27.36 1.48 -45.41
C LEU A 752 -26.93 1.55 -46.88
N ARG A 753 -27.87 1.53 -47.82
CA ARG A 753 -27.61 1.82 -49.22
C ARG A 753 -27.28 3.31 -49.32
N THR A 754 -26.01 3.63 -49.50
CA THR A 754 -25.57 4.97 -49.87
C THR A 754 -26.37 5.41 -51.10
N ALA A 755 -26.85 6.65 -51.09
CA ALA A 755 -27.33 7.29 -52.31
C ALA A 755 -26.25 7.11 -53.40
N ASP A 756 -26.64 6.43 -54.47
CA ASP A 756 -25.84 5.98 -55.62
C ASP A 756 -24.85 4.82 -55.37
N GLU A 757 -25.38 3.58 -55.34
CA GLU A 757 -25.01 2.47 -56.25
C GLU A 757 -26.09 1.37 -56.27
#